data_AF-A0A9E1DWH7-F1
#
_entry.id   AF-A0A9E1DWH7-F1
#
_cell.length_a   1.000
_cell.length_b   1.000
_cell.length_c   1.000
_cell.angle_alpha   90.00
_cell.angle_beta   90.00
_cell.angle_gamma   90.00
#
_symmetry.space_group_name_H-M   'P 1'
#
loop_
_entity.id
_entity.type
_entity.pdbx_description
1 polymer ?
#
loop_
_entity_poly.entity_id
_entity_poly.type
_entity_poly.pdbx_seq_one_letter_code
_entity_poly.pdbx_strand_id
1 'polypeptide(L)'
;MIVNSGTGEDALSIVTMGADAFGVAGIAVGDPQSTGDADPFLGVPLVGENPAVAGGRVEINSYSEITTDGYKANGIHAYSASGGYPDSVINALESFDENDFSFEVTEVRDSGDTAIDFNEQGDAQVRGYLIDEEGNPVTDDDENVIEHGTFLIGTDGTYSLSFSEGEIDQLLEEHESCAIAANYTIEGQGEGDSRTDDGRLIVVLYHNNEDGSLEEIRVAEFDSFGLSTKPADDNNPTVFPDLQGYVDGLLAHATSGGAGGTITVNSDGNIETRGEESHGIHAYSIGGEGAPGADSTFYLFWESAPTEGGDGESPGDINISADGRIVTGQDKSSGISAISAGGEGGPGGDGVAYRDGSRGGTGGDGGEVAVSGSADIETRGDYASGIVALSGGGNGGAGGSTGGAMSGGMGGYGGRGGIVDVNGSWHVTTEGDKAHGIWAKSLGGNAGDGGSGGWLWGDPGAGGQATDGGRVTLHSSGDIETSGLTAYGLYAQSVGGFGGSGGSNWGLFCSFGGDGNSGGSGGDVEVINLAGGSVITSGDHSHAILAQSIGGGGGSGGGEFGLFASLGGEGAAGGFGGDVSVENDGLLETSGTRAYGIFAQSVGGGGGSGGDARSMILSIDPSNWVPAEGPPDPTSFSVGATMSLGGSGGAASHGGTVFVENQGGIMTRGADAFGILAQSVGGGGGVGGSGYHGLDLEDFGVPEEYAQYQDLLPVQDDSDLDITLGGTGGGGGDGDDVDVTNNGDINTFGDGALAILAQSIGGGGGLAGVGATGGDGSVGLGGNGGLGGDGGSVAVDL
;
A
#
# COMPACT_ATOMS: atom_id res chain seq x y z
N MET A 1 -7.71 15.59 -26.94
CA MET A 1 -8.17 14.96 -28.21
C MET A 1 -9.67 15.13 -28.35
N ILE A 2 -10.17 15.49 -29.53
CA ILE A 2 -11.62 15.55 -29.82
C ILE A 2 -11.87 14.72 -31.08
N VAL A 3 -12.77 13.74 -31.00
CA VAL A 3 -13.16 12.85 -32.11
C VAL A 3 -14.65 13.03 -32.38
N ASN A 4 -15.03 13.31 -33.63
CA ASN A 4 -16.42 13.40 -34.05
C ASN A 4 -16.68 12.37 -35.16
N SER A 5 -17.67 11.50 -34.98
CA SER A 5 -18.01 10.44 -35.94
C SER A 5 -19.47 10.52 -36.38
N GLY A 6 -19.70 10.92 -37.62
CA GLY A 6 -21.05 11.11 -38.17
C GLY A 6 -21.75 12.36 -37.61
N THR A 7 -23.01 12.52 -37.98
CA THR A 7 -23.93 13.54 -37.46
C THR A 7 -25.33 12.94 -37.32
N GLY A 8 -26.23 13.61 -36.61
CA GLY A 8 -27.64 13.16 -36.53
C GLY A 8 -28.37 13.08 -37.88
N GLU A 9 -27.87 13.73 -38.94
CA GLU A 9 -28.43 13.65 -40.31
C GLU A 9 -27.72 12.60 -41.19
N ASP A 10 -26.43 12.34 -40.94
CA ASP A 10 -25.57 11.45 -41.74
C ASP A 10 -24.73 10.55 -40.81
N ALA A 11 -25.27 9.37 -40.48
CA ALA A 11 -24.57 8.35 -39.70
C ALA A 11 -23.51 7.62 -40.57
N LEU A 12 -22.31 7.41 -40.03
CA LEU A 12 -21.27 6.59 -40.68
C LEU A 12 -21.43 5.12 -40.28
N SER A 13 -21.03 4.19 -41.15
CA SER A 13 -20.91 2.77 -40.81
C SER A 13 -19.44 2.40 -40.63
N ILE A 14 -19.10 1.88 -39.45
CA ILE A 14 -17.75 1.51 -39.04
C ILE A 14 -17.74 0.02 -38.70
N VAL A 15 -16.87 -0.75 -39.35
CA VAL A 15 -16.72 -2.19 -39.07
C VAL A 15 -15.25 -2.50 -38.85
N THR A 16 -14.91 -3.06 -37.69
CA THR A 16 -13.55 -3.46 -37.34
C THR A 16 -13.52 -4.92 -36.86
N MET A 17 -12.40 -5.61 -37.10
CA MET A 17 -12.24 -7.03 -36.80
C MET A 17 -10.82 -7.32 -36.31
N GLY A 18 -10.69 -8.20 -35.33
CA GLY A 18 -9.41 -8.60 -34.72
C GLY A 18 -9.41 -8.39 -33.21
N ALA A 19 -8.40 -8.96 -32.54
CA ALA A 19 -8.17 -8.66 -31.13
C ALA A 19 -7.83 -7.18 -30.94
N ASP A 20 -8.32 -6.58 -29.85
CA ASP A 20 -8.10 -5.16 -29.50
C ASP A 20 -8.60 -4.18 -30.60
N ALA A 21 -9.61 -4.60 -31.38
CA ALA A 21 -10.16 -3.78 -32.46
C ALA A 21 -11.12 -2.72 -31.90
N PHE A 22 -10.89 -1.45 -32.23
CA PHE A 22 -11.73 -0.33 -31.80
C PHE A 22 -12.52 0.28 -32.96
N GLY A 23 -13.82 0.54 -32.76
CA GLY A 23 -14.63 1.27 -33.74
C GLY A 23 -14.23 2.75 -33.80
N VAL A 24 -14.35 3.44 -32.67
CA VAL A 24 -13.88 4.81 -32.47
C VAL A 24 -12.98 4.83 -31.24
N ALA A 25 -11.76 5.34 -31.38
CA ALA A 25 -10.81 5.44 -30.27
C ALA A 25 -10.36 6.88 -30.03
N GLY A 26 -10.42 7.32 -28.78
CA GLY A 26 -9.79 8.52 -28.28
C GLY A 26 -8.82 8.15 -27.18
N ILE A 27 -7.52 8.25 -27.44
CA ILE A 27 -6.45 7.85 -26.53
C ILE A 27 -5.58 9.06 -26.28
N ALA A 28 -5.43 9.46 -25.02
CA ALA A 28 -4.60 10.59 -24.62
C ALA A 28 -3.70 10.19 -23.46
N VAL A 29 -2.49 9.73 -23.80
CA VAL A 29 -1.47 9.36 -22.84
C VAL A 29 -0.48 10.51 -22.69
N GLY A 30 -0.19 10.89 -21.45
CA GLY A 30 0.85 11.85 -21.14
C GLY A 30 2.20 11.16 -21.02
N ASP A 31 3.06 11.36 -22.02
CA ASP A 31 4.41 10.79 -22.04
C ASP A 31 5.45 11.91 -21.82
N PRO A 32 6.24 11.89 -20.73
CA PRO A 32 7.45 12.68 -20.63
C PRO A 32 8.31 12.53 -21.87
N GLN A 33 8.75 13.67 -22.40
CA GLN A 33 9.77 13.66 -23.43
C GLN A 33 11.11 13.37 -22.74
N SER A 34 11.86 12.38 -23.24
CA SER A 34 13.27 12.30 -22.85
C SER A 34 13.96 13.57 -23.30
N THR A 35 14.97 14.01 -22.55
CA THR A 35 15.79 15.17 -22.93
C THR A 35 16.53 14.95 -24.27
N GLY A 36 16.53 13.70 -24.78
CA GLY A 36 17.30 13.26 -25.94
C GLY A 36 18.76 12.97 -25.61
N ASP A 37 19.18 13.24 -24.38
CA ASP A 37 20.53 13.03 -23.88
C ASP A 37 20.57 11.69 -23.12
N ALA A 38 21.50 10.82 -23.51
CA ALA A 38 21.90 9.68 -22.69
C ALA A 38 22.94 10.17 -21.68
N ASP A 39 23.02 9.53 -20.52
CA ASP A 39 24.20 9.67 -19.69
C ASP A 39 25.41 9.29 -20.57
N PRO A 40 26.34 10.22 -20.81
CA PRO A 40 27.42 10.03 -21.78
C PRO A 40 28.37 8.90 -21.38
N PHE A 41 28.38 8.55 -20.09
CA PHE A 41 29.16 7.44 -19.59
C PHE A 41 28.37 6.14 -19.59
N LEU A 42 27.18 6.11 -18.98
CA LEU A 42 26.39 4.88 -18.80
C LEU A 42 25.64 4.45 -20.06
N GLY A 43 25.50 5.32 -21.06
CA GLY A 43 24.74 5.03 -22.27
C GLY A 43 23.23 4.84 -22.04
N VAL A 44 22.75 4.99 -20.82
CA VAL A 44 21.33 4.92 -20.46
C VAL A 44 20.66 6.29 -20.59
N PRO A 45 19.35 6.37 -20.86
CA PRO A 45 18.66 7.65 -20.98
C PRO A 45 18.64 8.45 -19.67
N LEU A 46 18.76 9.77 -19.75
CA LEU A 46 18.51 10.64 -18.60
C LEU A 46 17.00 10.77 -18.33
N VAL A 47 16.62 10.49 -17.08
CA VAL A 47 15.27 10.68 -16.54
C VAL A 47 15.26 12.00 -15.79
N GLY A 48 14.31 12.90 -16.11
CA GLY A 48 14.22 14.21 -15.48
C GLY A 48 13.59 14.14 -14.09
N GLU A 49 13.81 15.18 -13.27
CA GLU A 49 13.27 15.27 -11.89
C GLU A 49 11.73 15.29 -11.79
N ASN A 50 11.02 15.46 -12.92
CA ASN A 50 9.56 15.35 -12.95
C ASN A 50 9.08 14.65 -14.25
N PRO A 51 8.99 13.31 -14.24
CA PRO A 51 8.44 12.49 -15.33
C PRO A 51 6.97 12.76 -15.62
N ALA A 52 6.21 13.29 -14.66
CA ALA A 52 4.76 13.22 -14.68
C ALA A 52 4.15 14.17 -15.73
N VAL A 53 3.87 13.64 -16.91
CA VAL A 53 3.01 14.30 -17.90
C VAL A 53 1.60 13.77 -17.74
N ALA A 54 0.67 14.65 -17.42
CA ALA A 54 -0.73 14.29 -17.28
C ALA A 54 -1.34 13.80 -18.61
N GLY A 55 -2.23 12.82 -18.50
CA GLY A 55 -3.12 12.41 -19.57
C GLY A 55 -3.93 13.59 -20.10
N GLY A 56 -4.13 13.60 -21.41
CA GLY A 56 -4.90 14.66 -22.06
C GLY A 56 -6.40 14.44 -21.94
N ARG A 57 -7.18 15.53 -22.02
CA ARG A 57 -8.64 15.45 -22.16
C ARG A 57 -9.04 14.64 -23.40
N VAL A 58 -9.98 13.70 -23.27
CA VAL A 58 -10.58 12.97 -24.39
C VAL A 58 -12.05 13.35 -24.53
N GLU A 59 -12.45 13.76 -25.73
CA GLU A 59 -13.85 14.01 -26.07
C GLU A 59 -14.22 13.20 -27.32
N ILE A 60 -15.26 12.37 -27.24
CA ILE A 60 -15.77 11.59 -28.37
C ILE A 60 -17.25 11.90 -28.55
N ASN A 61 -17.65 12.38 -29.73
CA ASN A 61 -19.05 12.56 -30.11
C ASN A 61 -19.36 11.64 -31.30
N SER A 62 -20.19 10.62 -31.11
CA SER A 62 -20.48 9.60 -32.12
C SER A 62 -21.98 9.45 -32.41
N TYR A 63 -22.33 9.54 -33.69
CA TYR A 63 -23.65 9.25 -34.25
C TYR A 63 -23.61 8.05 -35.20
N SER A 64 -22.57 7.21 -35.10
CA SER A 64 -22.24 6.18 -36.10
C SER A 64 -22.78 4.80 -35.75
N GLU A 65 -23.02 3.98 -36.77
CA GLU A 65 -23.30 2.55 -36.66
C GLU A 65 -21.97 1.79 -36.59
N ILE A 66 -21.63 1.27 -35.42
CA ILE A 66 -20.34 0.63 -35.12
C ILE A 66 -20.54 -0.88 -34.96
N THR A 67 -19.73 -1.68 -35.63
CA THR A 67 -19.63 -3.12 -35.38
C THR A 67 -18.18 -3.52 -35.17
N THR A 68 -17.87 -4.14 -34.03
CA THR A 68 -16.54 -4.68 -33.71
C THR A 68 -16.61 -6.18 -33.43
N ASP A 69 -15.57 -6.93 -33.81
CA ASP A 69 -15.51 -8.39 -33.63
C ASP A 69 -14.09 -8.86 -33.28
N GLY A 70 -13.92 -9.49 -32.12
CA GLY A 70 -12.67 -10.04 -31.60
C GLY A 70 -12.56 -9.94 -30.08
N TYR A 71 -11.55 -10.61 -29.51
CA TYR A 71 -11.21 -10.48 -28.09
C TYR A 71 -10.84 -9.03 -27.75
N LYS A 72 -11.39 -8.45 -26.69
CA LYS A 72 -11.15 -7.04 -26.31
C LYS A 72 -11.56 -5.99 -27.36
N ALA A 73 -12.50 -6.32 -28.25
CA ALA A 73 -12.90 -5.44 -29.34
C ALA A 73 -13.98 -4.43 -28.91
N ASN A 74 -13.61 -3.16 -28.71
CA ASN A 74 -14.52 -2.14 -28.17
C ASN A 74 -15.20 -1.28 -29.26
N GLY A 75 -16.47 -0.94 -29.06
CA GLY A 75 -17.19 -0.03 -29.95
C GLY A 75 -16.59 1.38 -29.93
N ILE A 76 -16.72 2.03 -28.78
CA ILE A 76 -16.06 3.30 -28.46
C ILE A 76 -15.06 3.04 -27.34
N HIS A 77 -13.80 3.38 -27.57
CA HIS A 77 -12.74 3.31 -26.56
C HIS A 77 -12.22 4.72 -26.25
N ALA A 78 -12.38 5.17 -25.02
CA ALA A 78 -11.85 6.42 -24.52
C ALA A 78 -10.86 6.14 -23.39
N TYR A 79 -9.62 6.57 -23.53
CA TYR A 79 -8.56 6.28 -22.59
C TYR A 79 -7.72 7.51 -22.30
N SER A 80 -7.51 7.82 -21.02
CA SER A 80 -6.61 8.86 -20.58
C SER A 80 -5.80 8.39 -19.38
N ALA A 81 -4.49 8.50 -19.48
CA ALA A 81 -3.57 8.14 -18.41
C ALA A 81 -2.26 8.89 -18.59
N SER A 82 -1.36 8.79 -17.62
CA SER A 82 0.06 9.01 -17.87
C SER A 82 0.72 7.71 -18.30
N GLY A 83 1.64 7.78 -19.24
CA GLY A 83 2.35 6.62 -19.79
C GLY A 83 3.70 6.37 -19.14
N GLY A 84 4.15 7.26 -18.24
CA GLY A 84 5.54 7.28 -17.79
C GLY A 84 6.50 7.51 -18.97
N TYR A 85 7.78 7.28 -18.76
CA TYR A 85 8.74 7.33 -19.86
C TYR A 85 8.46 6.23 -20.90
N PRO A 86 8.73 6.47 -22.21
CA PRO A 86 8.47 5.47 -23.25
C PRO A 86 9.14 4.12 -22.97
N ASP A 87 8.56 3.01 -23.44
CA ASP A 87 9.13 1.65 -23.32
C ASP A 87 10.59 1.57 -23.74
N SER A 88 11.03 2.37 -24.72
CA SER A 88 12.43 2.41 -25.15
C SER A 88 13.38 2.91 -24.06
N VAL A 89 12.91 3.78 -23.16
CA VAL A 89 13.66 4.27 -22.01
C VAL A 89 13.63 3.25 -20.89
N ILE A 90 12.45 2.73 -20.54
CA ILE A 90 12.28 1.72 -19.50
C ILE A 90 13.11 0.48 -19.81
N ASN A 91 12.93 -0.11 -21.00
CA ASN A 91 13.70 -1.30 -21.40
C ASN A 91 15.21 -1.03 -21.45
N ALA A 92 15.64 0.20 -21.77
CA ALA A 92 17.06 0.53 -21.77
C ALA A 92 17.64 0.54 -20.35
N LEU A 93 16.91 1.09 -19.38
CA LEU A 93 17.27 1.06 -17.96
C LEU A 93 17.21 -0.37 -17.41
N GLU A 94 16.18 -1.16 -17.73
CA GLU A 94 16.07 -2.57 -17.30
C GLU A 94 17.14 -3.48 -17.91
N SER A 95 17.59 -3.17 -19.14
CA SER A 95 18.64 -3.93 -19.83
C SER A 95 20.06 -3.53 -19.43
N PHE A 96 20.21 -2.55 -18.54
CA PHE A 96 21.49 -2.10 -18.06
C PHE A 96 22.24 -3.27 -17.41
N ASP A 97 23.46 -3.51 -17.90
CA ASP A 97 24.37 -4.50 -17.33
C ASP A 97 25.65 -3.76 -16.91
N GLU A 98 25.87 -3.66 -15.61
CA GLU A 98 27.07 -3.01 -15.08
C GLU A 98 28.37 -3.69 -15.54
N ASN A 99 28.32 -4.95 -15.99
CA ASN A 99 29.47 -5.69 -16.51
C ASN A 99 29.98 -5.17 -17.86
N ASP A 100 29.17 -4.37 -18.57
CA ASP A 100 29.59 -3.71 -19.81
C ASP A 100 30.53 -2.52 -19.55
N PHE A 101 30.68 -2.14 -18.27
CA PHE A 101 31.56 -1.06 -17.83
C PHE A 101 32.78 -1.64 -17.14
N SER A 102 33.93 -1.06 -17.45
CA SER A 102 35.17 -1.36 -16.73
C SER A 102 35.74 -0.08 -16.15
N PHE A 103 36.23 -0.16 -14.93
CA PHE A 103 36.91 0.95 -14.27
C PHE A 103 38.39 0.61 -14.12
N GLU A 104 39.21 1.64 -14.20
CA GLU A 104 40.62 1.58 -13.84
C GLU A 104 40.93 2.74 -12.90
N VAL A 105 41.67 2.47 -11.82
CA VAL A 105 42.21 3.55 -10.99
C VAL A 105 43.40 4.16 -11.74
N THR A 106 43.30 5.45 -12.08
CA THR A 106 44.30 6.15 -12.91
C THR A 106 45.24 7.03 -12.09
N GLU A 107 44.85 7.39 -10.88
CA GLU A 107 45.63 8.19 -9.96
C GLU A 107 45.25 7.84 -8.52
N VAL A 108 46.23 7.84 -7.62
CA VAL A 108 46.02 7.78 -6.16
C VAL A 108 46.73 8.98 -5.57
N ARG A 109 46.08 9.71 -4.65
CA ARG A 109 46.60 10.96 -4.10
C ARG A 109 46.80 10.84 -2.59
N ASP A 110 47.89 11.44 -2.09
CA ASP A 110 48.14 11.53 -0.65
C ASP A 110 47.28 12.61 0.04
N SER A 111 47.46 12.75 1.36
CA SER A 111 46.75 13.71 2.20
C SER A 111 46.98 15.18 1.80
N GLY A 112 48.04 15.46 1.04
CA GLY A 112 48.38 16.77 0.48
C GLY A 112 47.94 16.94 -0.98
N ASP A 113 47.07 16.06 -1.48
CA ASP A 113 46.56 16.04 -2.86
C ASP A 113 47.67 15.85 -3.91
N THR A 114 48.77 15.17 -3.54
CA THR A 114 49.88 14.86 -4.45
C THR A 114 49.74 13.44 -5.00
N ALA A 115 49.83 13.32 -6.33
CA ALA A 115 49.74 12.04 -7.03
C ALA A 115 50.89 11.08 -6.68
N ILE A 116 50.54 9.81 -6.48
CA ILE A 116 51.43 8.69 -6.18
C ILE A 116 51.58 7.79 -7.42
N ASP A 117 52.82 7.47 -7.77
CA ASP A 117 53.12 6.59 -8.90
C ASP A 117 52.75 5.12 -8.59
N PHE A 118 52.12 4.43 -9.56
CA PHE A 118 51.90 2.99 -9.50
C PHE A 118 53.21 2.20 -9.69
N ASN A 119 53.33 1.08 -8.98
CA ASN A 119 54.47 0.17 -9.08
C ASN A 119 54.40 -0.72 -10.35
N GLU A 120 55.39 -1.61 -10.55
CA GLU A 120 55.42 -2.52 -11.73
C GLU A 120 54.29 -3.55 -11.75
N GLN A 121 53.60 -3.77 -10.62
CA GLN A 121 52.47 -4.67 -10.46
C GLN A 121 51.12 -3.97 -10.67
N GLY A 122 51.10 -2.63 -10.77
CA GLY A 122 49.88 -1.84 -10.92
C GLY A 122 49.30 -1.35 -9.59
N ASP A 123 50.06 -1.35 -8.49
CA ASP A 123 49.57 -0.87 -7.19
C ASP A 123 50.23 0.45 -6.79
N ALA A 124 49.43 1.38 -6.28
CA ALA A 124 49.90 2.58 -5.60
C ALA A 124 49.78 2.40 -4.09
N GLN A 125 50.86 2.73 -3.38
CA GLN A 125 50.91 2.67 -1.92
C GLN A 125 50.82 4.08 -1.35
N VAL A 126 49.75 4.37 -0.62
CA VAL A 126 49.49 5.70 -0.05
C VAL A 126 49.20 5.61 1.45
N ARG A 127 49.64 6.61 2.19
CA ARG A 127 49.29 6.78 3.61
C ARG A 127 47.87 7.31 3.68
N GLY A 128 47.00 6.63 4.42
CA GLY A 128 45.65 7.13 4.66
C GLY A 128 45.68 8.34 5.59
N TYR A 129 44.63 9.15 5.60
CA TYR A 129 44.48 10.26 6.54
C TYR A 129 43.19 10.17 7.35
N LEU A 130 43.26 10.62 8.60
CA LEU A 130 42.10 10.66 9.49
C LEU A 130 41.09 11.70 8.99
N ILE A 131 39.80 11.35 9.05
CA ILE A 131 38.70 12.27 8.78
C ILE A 131 37.78 12.43 10.00
N ASP A 132 37.19 13.61 10.16
CA ASP A 132 36.17 13.91 11.17
C ASP A 132 34.77 13.43 10.74
N GLU A 133 33.77 13.67 11.60
CA GLU A 133 32.37 13.27 11.38
C GLU A 133 31.75 13.97 10.16
N GLU A 134 32.28 15.14 9.77
CA GLU A 134 31.89 15.87 8.57
C GLU A 134 32.72 15.49 7.33
N GLY A 135 33.63 14.51 7.45
CA GLY A 135 34.47 14.01 6.36
C GLY A 135 35.65 14.91 6.00
N ASN A 136 36.02 15.87 6.85
CA ASN A 136 37.18 16.74 6.66
C ASN A 136 38.45 16.12 7.25
N PRO A 137 39.65 16.38 6.69
CA PRO A 137 40.90 15.88 7.26
C PRO A 137 41.14 16.40 8.68
N VAL A 138 41.44 15.50 9.60
CA VAL A 138 41.84 15.84 10.97
C VAL A 138 43.29 16.33 10.97
N THR A 139 43.56 17.44 11.65
CA THR A 139 44.90 18.05 11.73
C THR A 139 45.48 18.04 13.15
N ASP A 140 46.81 18.02 13.23
CA ASP A 140 47.55 18.20 14.49
C ASP A 140 47.57 19.67 14.95
N ASP A 141 48.16 19.94 16.12
CA ASP A 141 48.29 21.29 16.70
C ASP A 141 49.07 22.28 15.80
N ASP A 142 49.82 21.78 14.80
CA ASP A 142 50.60 22.55 13.84
C ASP A 142 49.89 22.65 12.45
N GLU A 143 48.61 22.27 12.36
CA GLU A 143 47.76 22.25 11.16
C GLU A 143 48.19 21.23 10.07
N ASN A 144 48.99 20.21 10.42
CA ASN A 144 49.33 19.13 9.48
C ASN A 144 48.28 18.01 9.53
N VAL A 145 47.93 17.44 8.38
CA VAL A 145 46.99 16.31 8.30
C VAL A 145 47.56 15.08 9.00
N ILE A 146 46.76 14.43 9.85
CA ILE A 146 47.17 13.24 10.58
C ILE A 146 47.00 12.01 9.68
N GLU A 147 48.12 11.34 9.39
CA GLU A 147 48.15 10.17 8.52
C GLU A 147 48.31 8.86 9.29
N HIS A 148 47.56 7.83 8.89
CA HIS A 148 47.63 6.48 9.45
C HIS A 148 47.22 5.41 8.46
N GLY A 149 47.71 4.20 8.68
CA GLY A 149 47.44 3.07 7.80
C GLY A 149 48.12 3.26 6.43
N THR A 150 48.28 2.15 5.74
CA THR A 150 48.85 2.12 4.40
C THR A 150 47.87 1.42 3.48
N PHE A 151 47.26 2.21 2.60
CA PHE A 151 46.41 1.74 1.53
C PHE A 151 47.29 1.26 0.38
N LEU A 152 47.00 0.06 -0.10
CA LEU A 152 47.46 -0.43 -1.38
C LEU A 152 46.25 -0.44 -2.30
N ILE A 153 46.24 0.39 -3.34
CA ILE A 153 45.15 0.49 -4.30
C ILE A 153 45.71 0.09 -5.68
N GLY A 154 45.18 -0.99 -6.24
CA GLY A 154 45.50 -1.50 -7.55
C GLY A 154 44.76 -0.76 -8.66
N THR A 155 45.34 -0.69 -9.85
CA THR A 155 44.66 -0.14 -11.03
C THR A 155 43.38 -0.90 -11.39
N ASP A 156 43.31 -2.20 -11.07
CA ASP A 156 42.12 -3.04 -11.23
C ASP A 156 41.04 -2.83 -10.15
N GLY A 157 41.23 -1.82 -9.30
CA GLY A 157 40.32 -1.47 -8.22
C GLY A 157 40.43 -2.35 -6.99
N THR A 158 41.31 -3.36 -7.00
CA THR A 158 41.61 -4.12 -5.79
C THR A 158 42.26 -3.20 -4.76
N TYR A 159 41.95 -3.42 -3.49
CA TYR A 159 42.59 -2.65 -2.44
C TYR A 159 42.83 -3.48 -1.19
N SER A 160 43.78 -3.02 -0.38
CA SER A 160 43.99 -3.51 0.97
C SER A 160 44.48 -2.40 1.88
N LEU A 161 44.14 -2.51 3.15
CA LEU A 161 44.63 -1.63 4.20
C LEU A 161 45.54 -2.43 5.14
N SER A 162 46.68 -1.84 5.50
CA SER A 162 47.63 -2.46 6.42
C SER A 162 48.19 -1.45 7.40
N PHE A 163 48.50 -1.90 8.60
CA PHE A 163 49.04 -1.06 9.67
C PHE A 163 50.42 -1.56 10.07
N SER A 164 51.30 -0.62 10.41
CA SER A 164 52.59 -0.97 11.01
C SER A 164 52.42 -1.40 12.47
N GLU A 165 53.41 -2.14 13.00
CA GLU A 165 53.35 -2.74 14.34
C GLU A 165 53.16 -1.65 15.42
N GLY A 166 52.04 -1.72 16.16
CA GLY A 166 51.67 -0.75 17.21
C GLY A 166 51.09 0.58 16.71
N GLU A 167 50.73 0.69 15.42
CA GLU A 167 50.09 1.88 14.84
C GLU A 167 48.60 1.97 15.19
N ILE A 168 47.90 0.84 15.23
CA ILE A 168 46.48 0.76 15.65
C ILE A 168 46.36 1.16 17.12
N ASP A 169 47.24 0.67 17.99
CA ASP A 169 47.26 1.02 19.43
C ASP A 169 47.53 2.51 19.70
N GLN A 170 48.02 3.26 18.70
CA GLN A 170 48.22 4.71 18.76
C GLN A 170 47.05 5.50 18.17
N LEU A 171 46.24 4.84 17.34
CA LEU A 171 45.15 5.40 16.56
C LEU A 171 43.81 5.34 17.31
N LEU A 172 43.57 4.23 18.00
CA LEU A 172 42.29 3.87 18.61
C LEU A 172 42.55 3.33 20.01
N GLU A 173 41.92 3.93 21.02
CA GLU A 173 41.80 3.29 22.33
C GLU A 173 40.71 2.20 22.31
N GLU A 174 40.70 1.34 23.33
CA GLU A 174 39.67 0.31 23.50
C GLU A 174 38.27 0.99 23.54
N HIS A 175 37.38 0.62 22.62
CA HIS A 175 36.04 1.20 22.38
C HIS A 175 35.96 2.54 21.60
N GLU A 176 37.04 2.99 20.97
CA GLU A 176 36.99 4.12 20.03
C GLU A 176 36.84 3.64 18.58
N SER A 177 36.37 4.53 17.71
CA SER A 177 36.28 4.32 16.26
C SER A 177 36.91 5.51 15.52
N CYS A 178 37.53 5.25 14.38
CA CYS A 178 38.12 6.29 13.55
C CYS A 178 37.98 5.95 12.07
N ALA A 179 37.81 6.97 11.24
CA ALA A 179 37.78 6.83 9.79
C ALA A 179 39.12 7.26 9.17
N ILE A 180 39.65 6.42 8.29
CA ILE A 180 40.82 6.72 7.48
C ILE A 180 40.40 6.74 6.02
N ALA A 181 40.76 7.80 5.31
CA ALA A 181 40.47 7.97 3.91
C ALA A 181 41.73 7.92 3.03
N ALA A 182 41.55 7.51 1.77
CA ALA A 182 42.51 7.67 0.69
C ALA A 182 41.78 8.17 -0.56
N ASN A 183 42.34 9.19 -1.22
CA ASN A 183 41.76 9.77 -2.43
C ASN A 183 42.35 9.09 -3.66
N TYR A 184 41.52 8.90 -4.67
CA TYR A 184 41.92 8.31 -5.94
C TYR A 184 41.06 8.87 -7.07
N THR A 185 41.52 8.70 -8.29
CA THR A 185 40.75 9.02 -9.49
C THR A 185 40.55 7.74 -10.27
N ILE A 186 39.31 7.47 -10.64
CA ILE A 186 38.98 6.39 -11.55
C ILE A 186 38.75 6.95 -12.94
N GLU A 187 39.08 6.16 -13.95
CA GLU A 187 38.55 6.33 -15.29
C GLU A 187 37.67 5.12 -15.60
N GLY A 188 36.37 5.36 -15.73
CA GLY A 188 35.44 4.39 -16.27
C GLY A 188 35.49 4.39 -17.79
N GLN A 189 35.43 3.21 -18.39
CA GLN A 189 35.24 2.98 -19.82
C GLN A 189 33.91 2.27 -20.02
N GLY A 190 33.02 2.88 -20.81
CA GLY A 190 31.76 2.29 -21.26
C GLY A 190 31.75 1.99 -22.76
N GLU A 191 30.57 1.87 -23.39
CA GLU A 191 30.43 1.71 -24.85
C GLU A 191 30.91 2.97 -25.63
N GLY A 192 32.23 3.20 -25.68
CA GLY A 192 32.89 4.16 -26.56
C GLY A 192 33.17 5.55 -25.99
N ASP A 193 32.85 5.80 -24.72
CA ASP A 193 33.19 7.04 -23.99
C ASP A 193 33.90 6.71 -22.68
N SER A 194 34.70 7.67 -22.19
CA SER A 194 35.36 7.56 -20.89
C SER A 194 34.98 8.69 -19.96
N ARG A 195 34.85 8.37 -18.67
CA ARG A 195 34.54 9.36 -17.64
C ARG A 195 35.51 9.20 -16.49
N THR A 196 36.14 10.30 -16.14
CA THR A 196 36.94 10.40 -14.92
C THR A 196 36.04 10.85 -13.79
N ASP A 197 36.17 10.22 -12.64
CA ASP A 197 35.55 10.68 -11.40
C ASP A 197 36.56 10.57 -10.26
N ASP A 198 36.54 11.56 -9.38
CA ASP A 198 37.35 11.53 -8.18
C ASP A 198 36.56 10.75 -7.12
N GLY A 199 37.26 9.79 -6.50
CA GLY A 199 36.74 8.89 -5.51
C GLY A 199 37.53 8.97 -4.21
N ARG A 200 36.87 8.62 -3.11
CA ARG A 200 37.47 8.55 -1.79
C ARG A 200 37.12 7.22 -1.14
N LEU A 201 38.14 6.43 -0.85
CA LEU A 201 38.02 5.15 -0.18
C LEU A 201 38.12 5.45 1.30
N ILE A 202 37.04 5.20 2.01
CA ILE A 202 36.95 5.40 3.45
C ILE A 202 36.92 4.03 4.08
N VAL A 203 37.88 3.75 4.94
CA VAL A 203 37.89 2.58 5.80
C VAL A 203 37.80 3.04 7.23
N VAL A 204 36.77 2.57 7.91
CA VAL A 204 36.54 2.90 9.29
C VAL A 204 36.83 1.69 10.13
N LEU A 205 37.55 1.94 11.21
CA LEU A 205 38.11 0.94 12.08
C LEU A 205 37.46 1.06 13.45
N TYR A 206 37.15 -0.08 14.05
CA TYR A 206 36.71 -0.16 15.44
C TYR A 206 37.12 -1.49 16.05
N HIS A 207 37.27 -1.52 17.38
CA HIS A 207 37.47 -2.78 18.09
C HIS A 207 36.14 -3.49 18.31
N ASN A 208 36.03 -4.75 17.88
CA ASN A 208 34.92 -5.63 18.22
C ASN A 208 34.87 -5.77 19.75
N ASN A 209 33.70 -5.45 20.29
CA ASN A 209 33.47 -5.43 21.73
C ASN A 209 33.48 -6.84 22.38
N GLU A 210 33.40 -7.93 21.60
CA GLU A 210 33.36 -9.31 22.10
C GLU A 210 34.73 -9.95 22.29
N ASP A 211 35.68 -9.70 21.37
CA ASP A 211 37.01 -10.34 21.39
C ASP A 211 38.18 -9.34 21.27
N GLY A 212 37.88 -8.05 21.16
CA GLY A 212 38.87 -6.98 21.01
C GLY A 212 39.56 -6.98 19.64
N SER A 213 39.11 -7.81 18.69
CA SER A 213 39.64 -7.82 17.33
C SER A 213 39.30 -6.53 16.59
N LEU A 214 40.13 -6.13 15.64
CA LEU A 214 39.88 -4.95 14.82
C LEU A 214 38.93 -5.34 13.68
N GLU A 215 37.78 -4.69 13.60
CA GLU A 215 36.85 -4.79 12.48
C GLU A 215 36.94 -3.55 11.58
N GLU A 216 36.62 -3.76 10.30
CA GLU A 216 36.72 -2.75 9.26
C GLU A 216 35.42 -2.68 8.46
N ILE A 217 34.94 -1.47 8.20
CA ILE A 217 33.89 -1.23 7.19
C ILE A 217 34.47 -0.29 6.15
N ARG A 218 34.09 -0.53 4.90
CA ARG A 218 34.81 -0.01 3.74
C ARG A 218 33.84 0.55 2.72
N VAL A 219 34.15 1.74 2.21
CA VAL A 219 33.23 2.59 1.48
C VAL A 219 33.98 3.33 0.39
N ALA A 220 33.34 3.51 -0.76
CA ALA A 220 33.84 4.38 -1.81
C ALA A 220 32.77 5.43 -2.08
N GLU A 221 33.14 6.69 -1.96
CA GLU A 221 32.33 7.83 -2.40
C GLU A 221 32.92 8.40 -3.68
N PHE A 222 32.08 8.84 -4.60
CA PHE A 222 32.49 9.48 -5.84
C PHE A 222 31.74 10.78 -6.06
N ASP A 223 32.43 11.79 -6.60
CA ASP A 223 31.86 13.11 -6.85
C ASP A 223 30.65 13.07 -7.79
N SER A 224 30.66 12.19 -8.80
CA SER A 224 29.56 12.07 -9.77
C SER A 224 28.67 10.86 -9.55
N PHE A 225 29.23 9.71 -9.18
CA PHE A 225 28.46 8.46 -9.02
C PHE A 225 27.86 8.28 -7.62
N GLY A 226 28.18 9.17 -6.68
CA GLY A 226 27.70 9.08 -5.30
C GLY A 226 28.38 7.93 -4.54
N LEU A 227 27.67 7.34 -3.58
CA LEU A 227 28.22 6.29 -2.73
C LEU A 227 28.11 4.92 -3.40
N SER A 228 29.14 4.09 -3.26
CA SER A 228 29.17 2.72 -3.76
C SER A 228 29.11 1.70 -2.64
N THR A 229 28.27 0.68 -2.84
CA THR A 229 28.09 -0.48 -1.96
C THR A 229 29.04 -1.64 -2.24
N LYS A 230 29.76 -1.59 -3.37
CA LYS A 230 30.67 -2.66 -3.80
C LYS A 230 31.94 -2.88 -2.95
N PRO A 231 32.52 -1.88 -2.28
CA PRO A 231 33.70 -2.10 -1.45
C PRO A 231 33.46 -3.02 -0.23
N ALA A 232 32.21 -3.40 0.05
CA ALA A 232 31.77 -3.99 1.32
C ALA A 232 31.89 -5.52 1.44
N ASP A 233 32.36 -6.27 0.43
CA ASP A 233 32.56 -7.73 0.54
C ASP A 233 34.04 -8.18 0.44
N ASP A 234 34.40 -9.21 1.24
CA ASP A 234 35.75 -9.78 1.31
C ASP A 234 36.11 -10.67 0.10
N ASN A 235 35.15 -10.99 -0.76
CA ASN A 235 35.34 -11.94 -1.86
C ASN A 235 35.83 -11.23 -3.14
N ASN A 236 35.57 -9.94 -3.29
CA ASN A 236 36.06 -9.11 -4.40
C ASN A 236 36.16 -7.61 -3.99
N PRO A 237 37.13 -7.23 -3.14
CA PRO A 237 37.23 -5.86 -2.64
C PRO A 237 37.54 -4.90 -3.79
N THR A 238 36.56 -4.06 -4.15
CA THR A 238 36.69 -3.12 -5.25
C THR A 238 36.37 -1.69 -4.82
N VAL A 239 37.16 -0.73 -5.27
CA VAL A 239 36.93 0.71 -5.06
C VAL A 239 36.10 1.35 -6.18
N PHE A 240 35.25 0.58 -6.86
CA PHE A 240 34.49 1.04 -8.03
C PHE A 240 33.03 1.41 -7.73
N PRO A 241 32.38 2.26 -8.56
CA PRO A 241 31.00 2.70 -8.36
C PRO A 241 29.95 1.58 -8.44
N ASP A 242 28.83 1.76 -7.72
CA ASP A 242 27.61 0.96 -7.83
C ASP A 242 26.69 1.57 -8.89
N LEU A 243 26.90 1.16 -10.14
CA LEU A 243 26.13 1.68 -11.26
C LEU A 243 24.69 1.13 -11.28
N GLN A 244 24.49 -0.07 -10.74
CA GLN A 244 23.17 -0.71 -10.70
C GLN A 244 22.22 0.07 -9.79
N GLY A 245 22.66 0.43 -8.58
CA GLY A 245 21.83 1.22 -7.65
C GLY A 245 21.41 2.59 -8.21
N TYR A 246 22.29 3.26 -8.95
CA TYR A 246 21.96 4.52 -9.62
C TYR A 246 20.90 4.33 -10.72
N VAL A 247 21.03 3.28 -11.55
CA VAL A 247 20.07 2.98 -12.63
C VAL A 247 18.71 2.54 -12.09
N ASP A 248 18.69 1.77 -11.00
CA ASP A 248 17.46 1.35 -10.33
C ASP A 248 16.65 2.56 -9.82
N GLY A 249 17.33 3.58 -9.28
CA GLY A 249 16.68 4.85 -8.89
C GLY A 249 16.10 5.62 -10.09
N LEU A 250 16.81 5.66 -11.22
CA LEU A 250 16.29 6.25 -12.46
C LEU A 250 15.10 5.47 -13.02
N LEU A 251 15.14 4.14 -12.97
CA LEU A 251 14.06 3.26 -13.40
C LEU A 251 12.79 3.51 -12.58
N ALA A 252 12.93 3.56 -11.25
CA ALA A 252 11.86 3.89 -10.32
C ALA A 252 11.19 5.24 -10.63
N HIS A 253 11.96 6.27 -10.98
CA HIS A 253 11.40 7.55 -11.40
C HIS A 253 10.78 7.47 -12.79
N ALA A 254 11.41 6.76 -13.73
CA ALA A 254 10.92 6.61 -15.10
C ALA A 254 9.53 5.96 -15.20
N THR A 255 9.20 5.09 -14.25
CA THR A 255 7.91 4.39 -14.16
C THR A 255 6.82 5.18 -13.44
N SER A 256 7.17 6.25 -12.71
CA SER A 256 6.17 7.11 -12.07
C SER A 256 5.35 7.89 -13.10
N GLY A 257 4.05 8.07 -12.81
CA GLY A 257 3.10 8.65 -13.76
C GLY A 257 2.44 9.93 -13.25
N GLY A 258 1.98 10.76 -14.18
CA GLY A 258 1.14 11.93 -13.92
C GLY A 258 -0.36 11.63 -13.82
N ALA A 259 -1.14 12.69 -13.56
CA ALA A 259 -2.60 12.62 -13.47
C ALA A 259 -3.28 12.12 -14.75
N GLY A 260 -4.44 11.48 -14.62
CA GLY A 260 -5.32 11.16 -15.75
C GLY A 260 -6.07 12.39 -16.24
N GLY A 261 -6.55 12.35 -17.48
CA GLY A 261 -7.34 13.42 -18.09
C GLY A 261 -8.84 13.17 -18.06
N THR A 262 -9.63 14.25 -18.10
CA THR A 262 -11.09 14.17 -18.20
C THR A 262 -11.54 13.50 -19.50
N ILE A 263 -12.51 12.60 -19.41
CA ILE A 263 -13.13 11.92 -20.54
C ILE A 263 -14.58 12.35 -20.69
N THR A 264 -14.98 12.64 -21.92
CA THR A 264 -16.38 12.90 -22.29
C THR A 264 -16.75 12.05 -23.50
N VAL A 265 -17.78 11.24 -23.41
CA VAL A 265 -18.31 10.44 -24.52
C VAL A 265 -19.79 10.73 -24.71
N ASN A 266 -20.18 11.21 -25.88
CA ASN A 266 -21.57 11.36 -26.30
C ASN A 266 -21.85 10.39 -27.45
N SER A 267 -22.80 9.47 -27.28
CA SER A 267 -23.07 8.38 -28.24
C SER A 267 -24.57 8.20 -28.53
N ASP A 268 -24.98 8.59 -29.73
CA ASP A 268 -26.36 8.47 -30.21
C ASP A 268 -26.52 7.37 -31.28
N GLY A 269 -25.40 6.81 -31.78
CA GLY A 269 -25.41 5.76 -32.80
C GLY A 269 -25.49 4.34 -32.22
N ASN A 270 -25.81 3.35 -33.06
CA ASN A 270 -25.84 1.95 -32.61
C ASN A 270 -24.44 1.33 -32.57
N ILE A 271 -24.19 0.53 -31.54
CA ILE A 271 -22.93 -0.17 -31.32
C ILE A 271 -23.23 -1.66 -31.16
N GLU A 272 -22.53 -2.51 -31.91
CA GLU A 272 -22.53 -3.96 -31.72
C GLU A 272 -21.08 -4.45 -31.55
N THR A 273 -20.78 -5.09 -30.43
CA THR A 273 -19.48 -5.73 -30.19
C THR A 273 -19.63 -7.23 -30.04
N ARG A 274 -18.67 -7.98 -30.56
CA ARG A 274 -18.65 -9.44 -30.51
C ARG A 274 -17.29 -9.91 -30.02
N GLY A 275 -17.26 -10.70 -28.95
CA GLY A 275 -16.02 -11.29 -28.43
C GLY A 275 -15.93 -11.17 -26.91
N GLU A 276 -15.15 -12.05 -26.29
CA GLU A 276 -14.88 -12.00 -24.85
C GLU A 276 -14.16 -10.69 -24.48
N GLU A 277 -14.49 -10.11 -23.32
CA GLU A 277 -13.98 -8.82 -22.84
C GLU A 277 -14.25 -7.66 -23.83
N SER A 278 -15.33 -7.71 -24.60
CA SER A 278 -15.69 -6.65 -25.57
C SER A 278 -16.74 -5.68 -25.02
N HIS A 279 -16.50 -4.38 -25.15
CA HIS A 279 -17.37 -3.37 -24.54
C HIS A 279 -17.96 -2.40 -25.57
N GLY A 280 -19.22 -2.00 -25.37
CA GLY A 280 -19.88 -1.03 -26.23
C GLY A 280 -19.22 0.34 -26.14
N ILE A 281 -19.26 0.93 -24.96
CA ILE A 281 -18.50 2.14 -24.60
C ILE A 281 -17.54 1.77 -23.45
N HIS A 282 -16.25 2.03 -23.64
CA HIS A 282 -15.18 1.67 -22.72
C HIS A 282 -14.34 2.90 -22.40
N ALA A 283 -14.63 3.58 -21.28
CA ALA A 283 -14.02 4.84 -20.87
C ALA A 283 -13.19 4.69 -19.58
N TYR A 284 -11.90 5.02 -19.65
CA TYR A 284 -10.92 4.77 -18.59
C TYR A 284 -10.05 5.99 -18.36
N SER A 285 -10.08 6.53 -17.14
CA SER A 285 -9.14 7.55 -16.69
C SER A 285 -8.34 7.02 -15.52
N ILE A 286 -7.01 7.04 -15.63
CA ILE A 286 -6.09 6.44 -14.66
C ILE A 286 -5.06 7.48 -14.24
N GLY A 287 -4.91 7.66 -12.94
CA GLY A 287 -3.82 8.44 -12.35
C GLY A 287 -2.55 7.59 -12.24
N GLY A 288 -1.39 8.22 -12.41
CA GLY A 288 -0.10 7.55 -12.37
C GLY A 288 0.35 7.20 -10.95
N GLU A 289 1.17 6.16 -10.84
CA GLU A 289 1.77 5.72 -9.58
C GLU A 289 2.87 6.68 -9.13
N GLY A 290 3.00 6.83 -7.81
CA GLY A 290 4.09 7.57 -7.19
C GLY A 290 5.39 6.78 -7.18
N ALA A 291 6.52 7.47 -7.38
CA ALA A 291 7.84 6.83 -7.36
C ALA A 291 8.17 6.26 -5.96
N PRO A 292 8.86 5.12 -5.85
CA PRO A 292 9.40 4.69 -4.58
C PRO A 292 10.47 5.69 -4.08
N GLY A 293 10.53 5.86 -2.77
CA GLY A 293 11.59 6.61 -2.11
C GLY A 293 12.91 5.86 -2.19
N ALA A 294 14.02 6.60 -2.30
CA ALA A 294 15.35 6.04 -2.26
C ALA A 294 15.75 5.70 -0.83
N ASP A 295 16.37 4.54 -0.64
CA ASP A 295 16.87 4.09 0.66
C ASP A 295 18.09 4.90 1.12
N SER A 296 18.27 4.96 2.43
CA SER A 296 19.53 5.38 3.04
C SER A 296 20.64 4.40 2.75
N THR A 297 21.83 4.93 2.57
CA THR A 297 23.08 4.16 2.55
C THR A 297 23.85 4.47 3.82
N PHE A 298 24.32 3.43 4.54
CA PHE A 298 25.05 3.58 5.80
C PHE A 298 26.54 3.44 5.62
N TYR A 299 27.28 4.46 6.03
CA TYR A 299 28.73 4.45 6.05
C TYR A 299 29.30 5.24 7.23
N LEU A 300 29.15 4.66 8.43
CA LEU A 300 29.72 5.03 9.73
C LEU A 300 29.54 6.48 10.22
N PHE A 301 30.09 7.47 9.53
CA PHE A 301 29.92 8.90 9.85
C PHE A 301 29.08 9.64 8.81
N TRP A 302 28.79 9.02 7.67
CA TRP A 302 27.96 9.60 6.62
C TRP A 302 26.81 8.68 6.26
N GLU A 303 25.63 9.27 6.10
CA GLU A 303 24.42 8.57 5.70
C GLU A 303 23.64 9.46 4.72
N SER A 304 23.23 8.90 3.58
CA SER A 304 22.23 9.55 2.73
C SER A 304 20.88 9.50 3.44
N ALA A 305 20.15 10.62 3.47
CA ALA A 305 18.77 10.59 3.94
C ALA A 305 17.94 9.72 2.99
N PRO A 306 17.03 8.87 3.49
CA PRO A 306 16.09 8.22 2.60
C PRO A 306 15.10 9.28 2.10
N THR A 307 14.48 9.06 0.95
CA THR A 307 13.44 9.95 0.45
C THR A 307 12.05 9.39 0.71
N GLU A 308 11.07 10.27 0.83
CA GLU A 308 9.67 9.87 0.88
C GLU A 308 9.26 9.20 -0.43
N GLY A 309 8.29 8.29 -0.35
CA GLY A 309 7.61 7.77 -1.52
C GLY A 309 6.77 8.88 -2.15
N GLY A 310 6.80 8.97 -3.48
CA GLY A 310 6.00 9.92 -4.23
C GLY A 310 4.51 9.64 -4.08
N ASP A 311 3.68 10.68 -4.11
CA ASP A 311 2.24 10.54 -4.12
C ASP A 311 1.77 9.95 -5.47
N GLY A 312 0.76 9.09 -5.41
CA GLY A 312 -0.02 8.67 -6.56
C GLY A 312 -0.93 9.80 -7.04
N GLU A 313 -1.11 9.88 -8.34
CA GLU A 313 -1.83 10.98 -8.97
C GLU A 313 -3.32 10.67 -9.16
N SER A 314 -4.16 11.70 -9.24
CA SER A 314 -5.60 11.53 -9.48
C SER A 314 -5.88 11.27 -10.97
N PRO A 315 -6.89 10.46 -11.32
CA PRO A 315 -7.40 10.38 -12.66
C PRO A 315 -8.26 11.63 -12.97
N GLY A 316 -8.78 11.71 -14.19
CA GLY A 316 -9.79 12.69 -14.55
C GLY A 316 -11.22 12.16 -14.41
N ASP A 317 -12.17 13.09 -14.41
CA ASP A 317 -13.60 12.77 -14.42
C ASP A 317 -14.02 12.10 -15.73
N ILE A 318 -15.04 11.24 -15.66
CA ILE A 318 -15.62 10.54 -16.81
C ILE A 318 -17.09 10.92 -16.93
N ASN A 319 -17.46 11.48 -18.08
CA ASN A 319 -18.82 11.90 -18.39
C ASN A 319 -19.30 11.16 -19.65
N ILE A 320 -20.32 10.31 -19.51
CA ILE A 320 -20.90 9.56 -20.64
C ILE A 320 -22.37 9.93 -20.82
N SER A 321 -22.76 10.24 -22.05
CA SER A 321 -24.14 10.36 -22.51
C SER A 321 -24.39 9.31 -23.61
N ALA A 322 -25.37 8.43 -23.43
CA ALA A 322 -25.68 7.39 -24.41
C ALA A 322 -27.18 7.20 -24.65
N ASP A 323 -27.62 7.39 -25.90
CA ASP A 323 -29.03 7.32 -26.31
C ASP A 323 -29.30 6.32 -27.46
N GLY A 324 -28.26 5.74 -28.05
CA GLY A 324 -28.36 4.74 -29.13
C GLY A 324 -28.67 3.31 -28.64
N ARG A 325 -28.56 2.32 -29.52
CA ARG A 325 -28.64 0.89 -29.15
C ARG A 325 -27.25 0.28 -28.99
N ILE A 326 -26.97 -0.40 -27.89
CA ILE A 326 -25.69 -1.05 -27.59
C ILE A 326 -25.93 -2.55 -27.41
N VAL A 327 -25.24 -3.39 -28.17
CA VAL A 327 -25.28 -4.84 -28.03
C VAL A 327 -23.87 -5.35 -27.84
N THR A 328 -23.63 -6.08 -26.75
CA THR A 328 -22.35 -6.76 -26.50
C THR A 328 -22.60 -8.24 -26.18
N GLY A 329 -21.57 -9.07 -26.34
CA GLY A 329 -21.71 -10.50 -26.07
C GLY A 329 -20.41 -11.18 -25.65
N GLN A 330 -20.55 -12.40 -25.14
CA GLN A 330 -19.54 -13.21 -24.45
C GLN A 330 -19.16 -12.70 -23.05
N ASP A 331 -18.34 -13.47 -22.36
CA ASP A 331 -18.01 -13.26 -20.95
C ASP A 331 -17.22 -11.95 -20.75
N LYS A 332 -17.45 -11.31 -19.60
CA LYS A 332 -16.80 -10.07 -19.13
C LYS A 332 -17.00 -8.85 -20.05
N SER A 333 -17.98 -8.90 -20.94
CA SER A 333 -18.33 -7.81 -21.86
C SER A 333 -19.30 -6.81 -21.20
N SER A 334 -19.21 -5.50 -21.48
CA SER A 334 -20.13 -4.51 -20.88
C SER A 334 -20.75 -3.61 -21.92
N GLY A 335 -22.01 -3.22 -21.74
CA GLY A 335 -22.63 -2.21 -22.61
C GLY A 335 -21.89 -0.88 -22.48
N ILE A 336 -21.81 -0.37 -21.25
CA ILE A 336 -21.02 0.81 -20.87
C ILE A 336 -20.12 0.43 -19.71
N SER A 337 -18.83 0.73 -19.81
CA SER A 337 -17.84 0.65 -18.74
C SER A 337 -17.17 2.01 -18.58
N ALA A 338 -17.35 2.63 -17.42
CA ALA A 338 -16.77 3.92 -17.05
C ALA A 338 -15.96 3.75 -15.76
N ILE A 339 -14.63 3.84 -15.86
CA ILE A 339 -13.74 3.53 -14.73
C ILE A 339 -12.73 4.67 -14.53
N SER A 340 -12.81 5.32 -13.37
CA SER A 340 -11.86 6.33 -12.92
C SER A 340 -11.06 5.75 -11.74
N ALA A 341 -9.73 5.68 -11.84
CA ALA A 341 -8.87 5.06 -10.84
C ALA A 341 -7.66 5.94 -10.48
N GLY A 342 -7.52 6.29 -9.21
CA GLY A 342 -6.33 6.96 -8.69
C GLY A 342 -5.09 6.07 -8.69
N GLY A 343 -3.92 6.68 -8.83
CA GLY A 343 -2.65 5.99 -8.80
C GLY A 343 -2.23 5.61 -7.38
N GLU A 344 -1.45 4.55 -7.28
CA GLU A 344 -0.89 4.08 -6.01
C GLU A 344 0.21 5.04 -5.51
N GLY A 345 0.32 5.24 -4.20
CA GLY A 345 1.45 5.95 -3.59
C GLY A 345 2.70 5.06 -3.53
N GLY A 346 3.87 5.64 -3.79
CA GLY A 346 5.14 4.92 -3.75
C GLY A 346 5.56 4.56 -2.31
N PRO A 347 6.26 3.44 -2.07
CA PRO A 347 6.81 3.14 -0.76
C PRO A 347 7.87 4.18 -0.36
N GLY A 348 8.01 4.47 0.93
CA GLY A 348 9.08 5.32 1.47
C GLY A 348 10.41 4.56 1.52
N GLY A 349 11.52 5.28 1.35
CA GLY A 349 12.85 4.67 1.41
C GLY A 349 13.22 4.19 2.82
N ASP A 350 13.90 3.06 2.89
CA ASP A 350 14.39 2.45 4.12
C ASP A 350 15.51 3.29 4.74
N GLY A 351 15.53 3.40 6.06
CA GLY A 351 16.61 4.01 6.81
C GLY A 351 17.67 2.99 7.21
N VAL A 352 18.73 3.48 7.85
CA VAL A 352 19.87 2.67 8.29
C VAL A 352 20.22 2.96 9.76
N ALA A 353 21.44 2.66 10.22
CA ALA A 353 21.79 2.63 11.64
C ALA A 353 21.42 3.93 12.41
N TYR A 354 21.63 5.10 11.79
CA TYR A 354 21.32 6.43 12.33
C TYR A 354 20.44 7.29 11.40
N ARG A 355 19.70 6.69 10.45
CA ARG A 355 18.58 7.37 9.76
C ARG A 355 17.24 6.69 9.99
N ASP A 356 16.24 7.53 10.23
CA ASP A 356 14.84 7.09 10.21
C ASP A 356 14.44 6.66 8.79
N GLY A 357 13.51 5.72 8.70
CA GLY A 357 12.84 5.37 7.45
C GLY A 357 11.91 6.49 7.02
N SER A 358 11.73 6.64 5.72
CA SER A 358 10.92 7.70 5.15
C SER A 358 9.45 7.30 4.99
N ARG A 359 8.58 8.30 4.91
CA ARG A 359 7.14 8.08 4.79
C ARG A 359 6.77 7.54 3.39
N GLY A 360 5.78 6.66 3.31
CA GLY A 360 5.16 6.24 2.06
C GLY A 360 4.24 7.31 1.44
N GLY A 361 4.15 7.35 0.13
CA GLY A 361 3.35 8.31 -0.62
C GLY A 361 1.84 8.10 -0.46
N THR A 362 1.06 9.16 -0.64
CA THR A 362 -0.41 9.13 -0.61
C THR A 362 -0.95 8.59 -1.92
N GLY A 363 -1.96 7.72 -1.90
CA GLY A 363 -2.67 7.30 -3.12
C GLY A 363 -3.52 8.43 -3.70
N GLY A 364 -3.68 8.45 -5.02
CA GLY A 364 -4.45 9.46 -5.73
C GLY A 364 -5.96 9.32 -5.50
N ASP A 365 -6.69 10.43 -5.37
CA ASP A 365 -8.15 10.43 -5.28
C ASP A 365 -8.78 9.94 -6.59
N GLY A 366 -9.90 9.21 -6.54
CA GLY A 366 -10.69 8.83 -7.71
C GLY A 366 -11.49 10.01 -8.29
N GLY A 367 -11.66 10.04 -9.61
CA GLY A 367 -12.40 11.09 -10.31
C GLY A 367 -13.92 10.86 -10.30
N GLU A 368 -14.70 11.90 -10.63
CA GLU A 368 -16.16 11.76 -10.74
C GLU A 368 -16.52 10.89 -11.96
N VAL A 369 -17.49 10.00 -11.81
CA VAL A 369 -18.04 9.18 -12.91
C VAL A 369 -19.52 9.45 -13.05
N ALA A 370 -19.89 10.14 -14.12
CA ALA A 370 -21.27 10.46 -14.48
C ALA A 370 -21.69 9.73 -15.76
N VAL A 371 -22.72 8.89 -15.68
CA VAL A 371 -23.29 8.16 -16.83
C VAL A 371 -24.76 8.52 -16.96
N SER A 372 -25.16 9.03 -18.12
CA SER A 372 -26.54 9.46 -18.37
C SER A 372 -27.05 9.07 -19.74
N GLY A 373 -28.38 8.99 -19.89
CA GLY A 373 -29.00 8.75 -21.19
C GLY A 373 -30.22 7.83 -21.15
N SER A 374 -30.52 7.26 -22.31
CA SER A 374 -31.73 6.48 -22.57
C SER A 374 -31.50 5.27 -23.50
N ALA A 375 -30.25 4.83 -23.62
CA ALA A 375 -29.86 3.74 -24.50
C ALA A 375 -30.62 2.41 -24.26
N ASP A 376 -30.79 1.66 -25.35
CA ASP A 376 -31.21 0.26 -25.37
C ASP A 376 -29.97 -0.63 -25.34
N ILE A 377 -29.70 -1.28 -24.21
CA ILE A 377 -28.48 -2.03 -23.92
C ILE A 377 -28.81 -3.52 -23.78
N GLU A 378 -28.17 -4.36 -24.58
CA GLU A 378 -28.25 -5.82 -24.49
C GLU A 378 -26.86 -6.41 -24.28
N THR A 379 -26.68 -7.20 -23.22
CA THR A 379 -25.39 -7.85 -22.91
C THR A 379 -25.61 -9.34 -22.60
N ARG A 380 -24.69 -10.21 -23.04
CA ARG A 380 -24.80 -11.66 -22.84
C ARG A 380 -23.46 -12.31 -22.54
N GLY A 381 -23.36 -13.11 -21.50
CA GLY A 381 -22.15 -13.80 -21.05
C GLY A 381 -21.98 -13.69 -19.53
N ASP A 382 -21.13 -14.53 -18.94
CA ASP A 382 -20.84 -14.44 -17.51
C ASP A 382 -20.08 -13.14 -17.23
N TYR A 383 -20.40 -12.45 -16.13
CA TYR A 383 -19.89 -11.10 -15.79
C TYR A 383 -20.23 -10.01 -16.83
N ALA A 384 -21.18 -10.26 -17.75
CA ALA A 384 -21.48 -9.30 -18.79
C ALA A 384 -22.53 -8.27 -18.34
N SER A 385 -22.10 -7.13 -17.80
CA SER A 385 -23.00 -6.14 -17.20
C SER A 385 -23.46 -5.06 -18.18
N GLY A 386 -24.68 -4.55 -18.03
CA GLY A 386 -25.22 -3.49 -18.89
C GLY A 386 -24.44 -2.19 -18.75
N ILE A 387 -24.42 -1.62 -17.55
CA ILE A 387 -23.66 -0.41 -17.20
C ILE A 387 -22.79 -0.70 -15.98
N VAL A 388 -21.50 -0.39 -16.07
CA VAL A 388 -20.55 -0.41 -14.97
C VAL A 388 -19.95 0.99 -14.83
N ALA A 389 -20.17 1.62 -13.68
CA ALA A 389 -19.63 2.93 -13.33
C ALA A 389 -18.83 2.80 -12.03
N LEU A 390 -17.52 3.02 -12.11
CA LEU A 390 -16.56 2.77 -11.02
C LEU A 390 -15.66 3.98 -10.80
N SER A 391 -15.60 4.46 -9.56
CA SER A 391 -14.58 5.42 -9.14
C SER A 391 -13.82 4.90 -7.92
N GLY A 392 -12.50 4.78 -8.04
CA GLY A 392 -11.63 4.29 -6.97
C GLY A 392 -10.46 5.23 -6.72
N GLY A 393 -10.15 5.48 -5.45
CA GLY A 393 -8.85 6.06 -5.08
C GLY A 393 -7.76 4.99 -5.03
N GLY A 394 -6.50 5.40 -5.22
CA GLY A 394 -5.34 4.52 -5.13
C GLY A 394 -4.94 4.24 -3.68
N ASN A 395 -4.20 3.17 -3.42
CA ASN A 395 -3.71 2.90 -2.06
C ASN A 395 -2.48 3.75 -1.72
N GLY A 396 -2.24 3.96 -0.43
CA GLY A 396 -1.02 4.59 0.06
C GLY A 396 0.17 3.63 0.07
N GLY A 397 1.38 4.16 -0.11
CA GLY A 397 2.61 3.39 -0.06
C GLY A 397 3.03 3.03 1.36
N ALA A 398 3.75 1.93 1.54
CA ALA A 398 4.31 1.56 2.85
C ALA A 398 5.39 2.56 3.31
N GLY A 399 5.56 2.73 4.62
CA GLY A 399 6.70 3.47 5.17
C GLY A 399 7.99 2.65 5.16
N GLY A 400 9.13 3.31 5.03
CA GLY A 400 10.45 2.66 5.03
C GLY A 400 10.83 2.13 6.41
N SER A 401 11.52 0.99 6.46
CA SER A 401 12.00 0.34 7.68
C SER A 401 13.45 0.70 7.99
N THR A 402 13.93 0.44 9.20
CA THR A 402 15.34 0.68 9.56
C THR A 402 15.96 -0.49 10.34
N GLY A 403 17.29 -0.60 10.27
CA GLY A 403 18.08 -1.52 11.09
C GLY A 403 19.08 -0.76 11.96
N GLY A 404 18.75 -0.46 13.22
CA GLY A 404 19.68 0.24 14.12
C GLY A 404 19.02 0.98 15.28
N ALA A 405 19.36 2.26 15.49
CA ALA A 405 18.82 3.06 16.58
C ALA A 405 17.63 3.95 16.20
N MET A 406 17.15 3.85 14.96
CA MET A 406 16.25 4.84 14.36
C MET A 406 14.86 4.31 14.05
N SER A 407 13.95 5.24 13.79
CA SER A 407 12.52 4.98 13.69
C SER A 407 12.10 4.58 12.28
N GLY A 408 11.10 3.71 12.16
CA GLY A 408 10.45 3.40 10.88
C GLY A 408 9.61 4.58 10.39
N GLY A 409 9.46 4.68 9.07
CA GLY A 409 8.65 5.69 8.41
C GLY A 409 7.16 5.39 8.49
N MET A 410 6.32 6.42 8.46
CA MET A 410 4.86 6.24 8.46
C MET A 410 4.35 5.69 7.13
N GLY A 411 3.25 4.95 7.16
CA GLY A 411 2.50 4.60 5.96
C GLY A 411 1.88 5.81 5.26
N GLY A 412 1.72 5.71 3.95
CA GLY A 412 1.02 6.66 3.10
C GLY A 412 -0.48 6.61 3.28
N TYR A 413 -1.17 7.73 3.04
CA TYR A 413 -2.63 7.75 3.08
C TYR A 413 -3.23 7.10 1.83
N GLY A 414 -4.40 6.47 1.94
CA GLY A 414 -5.15 6.07 0.74
C GLY A 414 -5.79 7.27 0.04
N GLY A 415 -6.12 7.16 -1.24
CA GLY A 415 -6.87 8.17 -2.00
C GLY A 415 -8.39 8.02 -1.86
N ARG A 416 -9.15 9.11 -1.82
CA ARG A 416 -10.62 9.07 -1.67
C ARG A 416 -11.29 8.45 -2.89
N GLY A 417 -12.40 7.75 -2.70
CA GLY A 417 -13.28 7.36 -3.80
C GLY A 417 -14.01 8.58 -4.39
N GLY A 418 -14.16 8.62 -5.71
CA GLY A 418 -14.89 9.69 -6.38
C GLY A 418 -16.41 9.50 -6.35
N ILE A 419 -17.15 10.53 -6.70
CA ILE A 419 -18.61 10.48 -6.82
C ILE A 419 -18.99 9.65 -8.05
N VAL A 420 -20.02 8.81 -7.91
CA VAL A 420 -20.57 8.03 -9.03
C VAL A 420 -22.06 8.33 -9.19
N ASP A 421 -22.43 8.88 -10.33
CA ASP A 421 -23.81 9.28 -10.66
C ASP A 421 -24.27 8.57 -11.95
N VAL A 422 -25.27 7.69 -11.84
CA VAL A 422 -25.89 7.02 -13.01
C VAL A 422 -27.36 7.41 -13.10
N ASN A 423 -27.73 8.15 -14.15
CA ASN A 423 -29.05 8.78 -14.27
C ASN A 423 -29.67 8.58 -15.66
N GLY A 424 -30.82 7.93 -15.78
CA GLY A 424 -31.44 7.78 -17.10
C GLY A 424 -32.72 6.98 -17.18
N SER A 425 -33.30 6.94 -18.37
CA SER A 425 -34.43 6.07 -18.72
C SER A 425 -33.93 4.88 -19.53
N TRP A 426 -33.04 4.09 -18.93
CA TRP A 426 -32.33 3.01 -19.58
C TRP A 426 -33.24 1.82 -19.90
N HIS A 427 -33.05 1.19 -21.07
CA HIS A 427 -33.61 -0.13 -21.35
C HIS A 427 -32.45 -1.13 -21.33
N VAL A 428 -32.33 -1.96 -20.30
CA VAL A 428 -31.17 -2.86 -20.13
C VAL A 428 -31.62 -4.30 -20.04
N THR A 429 -31.08 -5.17 -20.88
CA THR A 429 -31.24 -6.63 -20.79
C THR A 429 -29.88 -7.29 -20.62
N THR A 430 -29.72 -8.11 -19.57
CA THR A 430 -28.50 -8.87 -19.31
C THR A 430 -28.77 -10.37 -19.12
N GLU A 431 -27.90 -11.22 -19.67
CA GLU A 431 -27.99 -12.68 -19.58
C GLU A 431 -26.62 -13.29 -19.25
N GLY A 432 -26.49 -13.98 -18.11
CA GLY A 432 -25.28 -14.66 -17.66
C GLY A 432 -25.07 -14.57 -16.15
N ASP A 433 -24.22 -15.42 -15.59
CA ASP A 433 -23.96 -15.39 -14.14
C ASP A 433 -23.20 -14.09 -13.79
N LYS A 434 -23.65 -13.39 -12.74
CA LYS A 434 -23.14 -12.06 -12.32
C LYS A 434 -23.22 -10.97 -13.40
N ALA A 435 -24.12 -11.12 -14.38
CA ALA A 435 -24.42 -10.11 -15.39
C ALA A 435 -25.38 -9.04 -14.82
N HIS A 436 -24.84 -7.98 -14.22
CA HIS A 436 -25.65 -6.94 -13.58
C HIS A 436 -26.30 -5.98 -14.59
N GLY A 437 -27.48 -5.44 -14.30
CA GLY A 437 -28.12 -4.42 -15.12
C GLY A 437 -27.32 -3.11 -15.08
N ILE A 438 -27.29 -2.47 -13.91
CA ILE A 438 -26.51 -1.27 -13.63
C ILE A 438 -25.73 -1.49 -12.33
N TRP A 439 -24.41 -1.34 -12.39
CA TRP A 439 -23.54 -1.36 -11.23
C TRP A 439 -22.80 -0.03 -11.09
N ALA A 440 -23.14 0.73 -10.05
CA ALA A 440 -22.48 1.97 -9.68
C ALA A 440 -21.69 1.75 -8.38
N LYS A 441 -20.39 2.05 -8.38
CA LYS A 441 -19.54 1.79 -7.22
C LYS A 441 -18.44 2.83 -7.00
N SER A 442 -18.34 3.30 -5.76
CA SER A 442 -17.23 4.12 -5.29
C SER A 442 -16.38 3.37 -4.24
N LEU A 443 -15.06 3.53 -4.29
CA LEU A 443 -14.10 2.87 -3.41
C LEU A 443 -13.04 3.86 -2.91
N GLY A 444 -12.90 4.00 -1.59
CA GLY A 444 -11.74 4.62 -0.96
C GLY A 444 -10.51 3.71 -1.01
N GLY A 445 -9.35 4.30 -1.19
CA GLY A 445 -8.05 3.62 -1.24
C GLY A 445 -7.61 3.17 0.14
N ASN A 446 -6.94 2.02 0.19
CA ASN A 446 -6.35 1.52 1.43
C ASN A 446 -5.14 2.36 1.80
N ALA A 447 -4.83 2.46 3.08
CA ALA A 447 -3.60 3.12 3.50
C ALA A 447 -2.41 2.15 3.49
N GLY A 448 -1.19 2.70 3.43
CA GLY A 448 0.03 1.91 3.55
C GLY A 448 0.35 1.55 5.00
N ASP A 449 1.07 0.46 5.20
CA ASP A 449 1.56 0.06 6.51
C ASP A 449 2.79 0.91 6.93
N GLY A 450 3.00 1.06 8.23
CA GLY A 450 4.18 1.71 8.79
C GLY A 450 5.43 0.83 8.71
N GLY A 451 6.59 1.44 8.54
CA GLY A 451 7.88 0.76 8.50
C GLY A 451 8.34 0.28 9.88
N SER A 452 9.20 -0.72 9.92
CA SER A 452 9.71 -1.28 11.17
C SER A 452 10.80 -0.40 11.78
N GLY A 453 10.81 -0.29 13.11
CA GLY A 453 11.84 0.43 13.86
C GLY A 453 13.10 -0.43 14.09
N GLY A 454 14.21 0.24 14.37
CA GLY A 454 15.50 -0.39 14.60
C GLY A 454 15.67 -1.01 16.00
N TRP A 455 16.59 -1.96 16.11
CA TRP A 455 16.78 -2.81 17.28
C TRP A 455 17.32 -2.15 18.56
N LEU A 456 17.82 -0.91 18.54
CA LEU A 456 18.40 -0.27 19.73
C LEU A 456 17.43 0.71 20.41
N TRP A 457 16.99 1.75 19.71
CA TRP A 457 16.13 2.83 20.23
C TRP A 457 15.02 3.28 19.27
N GLY A 458 14.85 2.62 18.12
CA GLY A 458 13.96 3.09 17.06
C GLY A 458 12.50 2.86 17.38
N ASP A 459 11.63 3.85 17.10
CA ASP A 459 10.18 3.64 17.15
C ASP A 459 9.69 3.16 15.77
N PRO A 460 8.80 2.17 15.69
CA PRO A 460 8.20 1.82 14.40
C PRO A 460 7.29 2.94 13.87
N GLY A 461 7.12 2.97 12.56
CA GLY A 461 6.21 3.89 11.91
C GLY A 461 4.75 3.55 12.18
N ALA A 462 3.91 4.56 12.32
CA ALA A 462 2.46 4.37 12.34
C ALA A 462 1.94 3.98 10.94
N GLY A 463 0.83 3.25 10.90
CA GLY A 463 0.11 3.01 9.66
C GLY A 463 -0.46 4.30 9.05
N GLY A 464 -0.66 4.30 7.75
CA GLY A 464 -1.35 5.37 7.05
C GLY A 464 -2.85 5.39 7.38
N GLN A 465 -3.46 6.57 7.33
CA GLN A 465 -4.92 6.74 7.38
C GLN A 465 -5.57 6.36 6.03
N ALA A 466 -6.62 5.56 6.07
CA ALA A 466 -7.43 5.31 4.88
C ALA A 466 -8.43 6.45 4.63
N THR A 467 -9.01 6.46 3.44
CA THR A 467 -9.91 7.52 3.00
C THR A 467 -11.27 7.00 2.57
N ASP A 468 -12.22 7.93 2.55
CA ASP A 468 -13.64 7.61 2.39
C ASP A 468 -13.96 7.16 0.96
N GLY A 469 -14.97 6.31 0.83
CA GLY A 469 -15.68 6.10 -0.42
C GLY A 469 -16.50 7.34 -0.78
N GLY A 470 -16.73 7.57 -2.06
CA GLY A 470 -17.55 8.67 -2.56
C GLY A 470 -19.05 8.37 -2.52
N ARG A 471 -19.86 9.42 -2.73
CA ARG A 471 -21.32 9.28 -2.87
C ARG A 471 -21.65 8.47 -4.12
N VAL A 472 -22.65 7.60 -4.03
CA VAL A 472 -23.20 6.87 -5.17
C VAL A 472 -24.68 7.19 -5.35
N THR A 473 -25.02 7.71 -6.53
CA THR A 473 -26.40 8.01 -6.92
C THR A 473 -26.80 7.17 -8.13
N LEU A 474 -27.91 6.43 -8.04
CA LEU A 474 -28.45 5.65 -9.16
C LEU A 474 -29.94 5.95 -9.33
N HIS A 475 -30.29 6.71 -10.37
CA HIS A 475 -31.67 6.99 -10.73
C HIS A 475 -32.05 6.31 -12.05
N SER A 476 -33.07 5.45 -12.02
CA SER A 476 -33.62 4.79 -13.20
C SER A 476 -35.11 5.05 -13.36
N SER A 477 -35.57 5.18 -14.61
CA SER A 477 -37.00 5.27 -14.97
C SER A 477 -37.40 4.33 -16.11
N GLY A 478 -36.48 3.49 -16.59
CA GLY A 478 -36.71 2.56 -17.69
C GLY A 478 -36.80 1.09 -17.25
N ASP A 479 -36.82 0.17 -18.22
CA ASP A 479 -36.95 -1.26 -17.96
C ASP A 479 -35.59 -1.95 -17.88
N ILE A 480 -35.36 -2.69 -16.81
CA ILE A 480 -34.12 -3.43 -16.55
C ILE A 480 -34.48 -4.90 -16.32
N GLU A 481 -33.99 -5.78 -17.17
CA GLU A 481 -34.17 -7.22 -17.08
C GLU A 481 -32.82 -7.92 -16.95
N THR A 482 -32.63 -8.72 -15.90
CA THR A 482 -31.40 -9.48 -15.68
C THR A 482 -31.69 -10.96 -15.46
N SER A 483 -30.82 -11.82 -15.97
CA SER A 483 -30.94 -13.28 -15.81
C SER A 483 -29.60 -13.95 -15.59
N GLY A 484 -29.52 -14.81 -14.57
CA GLY A 484 -28.31 -15.52 -14.16
C GLY A 484 -28.12 -15.52 -12.64
N LEU A 485 -27.21 -16.34 -12.13
CA LEU A 485 -26.89 -16.40 -10.70
C LEU A 485 -26.26 -15.09 -10.22
N THR A 486 -26.76 -14.51 -9.12
CA THR A 486 -26.23 -13.24 -8.56
C THR A 486 -26.25 -12.08 -9.58
N ALA A 487 -27.25 -12.03 -10.45
CA ALA A 487 -27.40 -10.99 -11.49
C ALA A 487 -28.33 -9.86 -11.00
N TYR A 488 -27.80 -8.91 -10.22
CA TYR A 488 -28.55 -7.76 -9.70
C TYR A 488 -29.07 -6.81 -10.80
N GLY A 489 -30.26 -6.24 -10.60
CA GLY A 489 -30.83 -5.22 -11.49
C GLY A 489 -30.15 -3.86 -11.32
N LEU A 490 -30.40 -3.21 -10.19
CA LEU A 490 -29.77 -1.97 -9.75
C LEU A 490 -28.84 -2.27 -8.58
N TYR A 491 -27.54 -2.05 -8.76
CA TYR A 491 -26.53 -2.28 -7.73
C TYR A 491 -25.71 -1.02 -7.47
N ALA A 492 -25.89 -0.42 -6.29
CA ALA A 492 -25.16 0.75 -5.85
C ALA A 492 -24.34 0.43 -4.60
N GLN A 493 -23.04 0.75 -4.61
CA GLN A 493 -22.15 0.44 -3.50
C GLN A 493 -21.12 1.55 -3.24
N SER A 494 -21.02 2.04 -2.02
CA SER A 494 -19.89 2.85 -1.57
C SER A 494 -19.11 2.13 -0.48
N VAL A 495 -17.78 2.09 -0.61
CA VAL A 495 -16.90 1.40 0.34
C VAL A 495 -15.74 2.32 0.73
N GLY A 496 -15.50 2.51 2.02
CA GLY A 496 -14.30 3.18 2.52
C GLY A 496 -13.06 2.29 2.51
N GLY A 497 -11.87 2.89 2.47
CA GLY A 497 -10.60 2.16 2.47
C GLY A 497 -10.24 1.55 3.82
N PHE A 498 -9.37 0.54 3.84
CA PHE A 498 -8.86 -0.07 5.08
C PHE A 498 -7.63 0.69 5.59
N GLY A 499 -7.61 0.99 6.90
CA GLY A 499 -6.51 1.69 7.55
C GLY A 499 -5.22 0.88 7.59
N GLY A 500 -4.08 1.55 7.52
CA GLY A 500 -2.76 0.93 7.53
C GLY A 500 -2.39 0.42 8.92
N SER A 501 -1.64 -0.69 8.95
CA SER A 501 -1.12 -1.26 10.20
C SER A 501 0.15 -0.54 10.62
N GLY A 502 0.40 -0.46 11.92
CA GLY A 502 1.66 0.04 12.43
C GLY A 502 2.81 -0.94 12.22
N GLY A 503 4.02 -0.40 12.10
CA GLY A 503 5.25 -1.18 11.98
C GLY A 503 5.59 -1.95 13.25
N SER A 504 6.43 -2.97 13.12
CA SER A 504 6.90 -3.77 14.25
C SER A 504 8.28 -3.32 14.72
N ASN A 505 8.69 -3.71 15.92
CA ASN A 505 9.97 -3.31 16.49
C ASN A 505 10.65 -4.40 17.33
N TRP A 506 11.98 -4.37 17.41
CA TRP A 506 12.83 -5.30 18.15
C TRP A 506 13.84 -4.57 19.04
N GLY A 507 13.36 -3.71 19.96
CA GLY A 507 14.23 -2.89 20.81
C GLY A 507 15.01 -3.66 21.87
N LEU A 508 16.30 -3.38 22.07
CA LEU A 508 17.12 -4.02 23.09
C LEU A 508 16.68 -3.63 24.50
N PHE A 509 16.26 -2.38 24.76
CA PHE A 509 15.95 -1.91 26.11
C PHE A 509 14.45 -1.75 26.35
N CYS A 510 13.84 -0.80 25.65
CA CYS A 510 12.40 -0.56 25.66
C CYS A 510 11.93 -0.57 24.20
N SER A 511 10.75 -1.10 23.94
CA SER A 511 10.20 -1.14 22.59
C SER A 511 8.71 -0.80 22.60
N PHE A 512 8.27 -0.06 21.59
CA PHE A 512 6.88 0.28 21.33
C PHE A 512 6.51 -0.29 19.96
N GLY A 513 5.33 -0.87 19.83
CA GLY A 513 4.74 -1.20 18.54
C GLY A 513 4.14 0.03 17.85
N GLY A 514 4.09 0.04 16.53
CA GLY A 514 3.54 1.17 15.78
C GLY A 514 2.03 1.17 15.89
N ASP A 515 1.39 2.33 15.96
CA ASP A 515 -0.07 2.37 15.97
C ASP A 515 -0.63 2.09 14.57
N GLY A 516 -1.73 1.34 14.51
CA GLY A 516 -2.57 1.30 13.31
C GLY A 516 -3.30 2.62 13.12
N ASN A 517 -3.94 2.82 11.97
CA ASN A 517 -4.71 4.03 11.70
C ASN A 517 -6.14 3.75 11.22
N SER A 518 -7.00 4.77 11.26
CA SER A 518 -8.43 4.57 11.05
C SER A 518 -8.78 4.14 9.62
N GLY A 519 -9.80 3.30 9.49
CA GLY A 519 -10.46 3.01 8.23
C GLY A 519 -11.22 4.23 7.68
N GLY A 520 -11.41 4.27 6.37
CA GLY A 520 -12.23 5.27 5.70
C GLY A 520 -13.72 4.94 5.79
N SER A 521 -14.58 5.95 5.77
CA SER A 521 -16.04 5.77 5.81
C SER A 521 -16.59 5.38 4.44
N GLY A 522 -17.68 4.62 4.41
CA GLY A 522 -18.50 4.50 3.21
C GLY A 522 -19.21 5.83 2.94
N GLY A 523 -19.37 6.18 1.66
CA GLY A 523 -20.17 7.33 1.26
C GLY A 523 -21.66 7.03 1.23
N ASP A 524 -22.48 8.08 1.15
CA ASP A 524 -23.94 7.91 1.04
C ASP A 524 -24.32 7.21 -0.27
N VAL A 525 -25.35 6.37 -0.20
CA VAL A 525 -25.89 5.64 -1.35
C VAL A 525 -27.37 5.98 -1.52
N GLU A 526 -27.71 6.51 -2.70
CA GLU A 526 -29.10 6.82 -3.08
C GLU A 526 -29.48 6.02 -4.33
N VAL A 527 -30.58 5.26 -4.25
CA VAL A 527 -31.17 4.58 -5.40
C VAL A 527 -32.62 5.00 -5.57
N ILE A 528 -32.99 5.51 -6.74
CA ILE A 528 -34.36 5.90 -7.06
C ILE A 528 -34.83 5.16 -8.32
N ASN A 529 -35.87 4.34 -8.19
CA ASN A 529 -36.60 3.75 -9.31
C ASN A 529 -37.93 4.48 -9.50
N LEU A 530 -37.96 5.40 -10.46
CA LEU A 530 -39.06 6.35 -10.68
C LEU A 530 -40.33 5.70 -11.24
N ALA A 531 -41.45 6.41 -11.11
CA ALA A 531 -42.74 6.01 -11.64
C ALA A 531 -42.68 5.82 -13.18
N GLY A 532 -42.62 4.56 -13.61
CA GLY A 532 -42.42 4.17 -15.01
C GLY A 532 -41.33 3.12 -15.21
N GLY A 533 -40.40 2.99 -14.25
CA GLY A 533 -39.37 1.96 -14.26
C GLY A 533 -39.89 0.58 -13.88
N SER A 534 -39.27 -0.45 -14.46
CA SER A 534 -39.53 -1.86 -14.15
C SER A 534 -38.21 -2.60 -14.00
N VAL A 535 -37.97 -3.25 -12.86
CA VAL A 535 -36.76 -4.05 -12.63
C VAL A 535 -37.15 -5.50 -12.42
N ILE A 536 -36.77 -6.35 -13.36
CA ILE A 536 -37.06 -7.79 -13.37
C ILE A 536 -35.75 -8.55 -13.26
N THR A 537 -35.64 -9.43 -12.28
CA THR A 537 -34.42 -10.24 -12.08
C THR A 537 -34.77 -11.72 -11.93
N SER A 538 -33.92 -12.58 -12.50
CA SER A 538 -34.08 -14.03 -12.42
C SER A 538 -32.75 -14.74 -12.13
N GLY A 539 -32.77 -15.62 -11.13
CA GLY A 539 -31.62 -16.35 -10.63
C GLY A 539 -31.50 -16.31 -9.11
N ASP A 540 -30.84 -17.30 -8.53
CA ASP A 540 -30.63 -17.33 -7.08
C ASP A 540 -29.73 -16.14 -6.66
N HIS A 541 -30.03 -15.53 -5.51
CA HIS A 541 -29.37 -14.32 -4.99
C HIS A 541 -29.42 -13.10 -5.94
N SER A 542 -30.28 -13.09 -6.97
CA SER A 542 -30.43 -11.95 -7.89
C SER A 542 -31.47 -10.97 -7.35
N HIS A 543 -31.02 -9.93 -6.65
CA HIS A 543 -31.89 -8.88 -6.12
C HIS A 543 -32.27 -7.84 -7.19
N ALA A 544 -33.47 -7.26 -7.13
CA ALA A 544 -33.83 -6.16 -8.02
C ALA A 544 -33.05 -4.88 -7.68
N ILE A 545 -33.05 -4.47 -6.40
CA ILE A 545 -32.24 -3.35 -5.90
C ILE A 545 -31.32 -3.85 -4.79
N LEU A 546 -30.02 -3.60 -4.92
CA LEU A 546 -29.00 -3.74 -3.88
C LEU A 546 -28.31 -2.39 -3.67
N ALA A 547 -28.48 -1.80 -2.49
CA ALA A 547 -27.86 -0.53 -2.11
C ALA A 547 -27.04 -0.73 -0.83
N GLN A 548 -25.73 -0.45 -0.87
CA GLN A 548 -24.83 -0.71 0.25
C GLN A 548 -23.83 0.41 0.50
N SER A 549 -23.79 0.92 1.73
CA SER A 549 -22.66 1.73 2.21
C SER A 549 -21.88 0.97 3.26
N ILE A 550 -20.56 0.87 3.10
CA ILE A 550 -19.70 0.04 3.94
C ILE A 550 -18.49 0.86 4.38
N GLY A 551 -18.31 1.03 5.69
CA GLY A 551 -17.09 1.56 6.27
C GLY A 551 -15.92 0.56 6.18
N GLY A 552 -14.72 1.06 5.92
CA GLY A 552 -13.49 0.27 5.90
C GLY A 552 -13.03 -0.13 7.31
N GLY A 553 -12.22 -1.19 7.42
CA GLY A 553 -11.66 -1.63 8.70
C GLY A 553 -10.53 -0.73 9.20
N GLY A 554 -10.35 -0.64 10.51
CA GLY A 554 -9.20 0.02 11.13
C GLY A 554 -7.93 -0.83 11.03
N GLY A 555 -6.77 -0.17 10.94
CA GLY A 555 -5.46 -0.80 10.93
C GLY A 555 -5.08 -1.39 12.28
N SER A 556 -4.24 -2.43 12.26
CA SER A 556 -3.76 -3.06 13.49
C SER A 556 -2.50 -2.38 14.02
N GLY A 557 -2.32 -2.36 15.34
CA GLY A 557 -1.06 -1.99 15.94
C GLY A 557 0.02 -3.04 15.65
N GLY A 558 1.25 -2.60 15.45
CA GLY A 558 2.41 -3.46 15.29
C GLY A 558 2.82 -4.10 16.62
N GLY A 559 3.45 -5.27 16.53
CA GLY A 559 3.96 -5.98 17.70
C GLY A 559 5.43 -5.69 17.97
N GLU A 560 5.86 -6.00 19.19
CA GLU A 560 7.20 -5.64 19.63
C GLU A 560 7.82 -6.59 20.66
N PHE A 561 9.13 -6.43 20.79
CA PHE A 561 9.98 -7.16 21.72
C PHE A 561 10.96 -6.20 22.40
N GLY A 562 11.06 -6.27 23.74
CA GLY A 562 11.95 -5.43 24.54
C GLY A 562 12.52 -6.16 25.77
N LEU A 563 13.79 -5.93 26.14
CA LEU A 563 14.36 -6.57 27.34
C LEU A 563 13.71 -6.06 28.64
N PHE A 564 13.46 -4.76 28.78
CA PHE A 564 12.96 -4.18 30.04
C PHE A 564 11.48 -3.83 30.00
N ALA A 565 11.04 -3.22 28.90
CA ALA A 565 9.64 -2.85 28.72
C ALA A 565 9.19 -2.99 27.27
N SER A 566 7.98 -3.50 27.09
CA SER A 566 7.30 -3.56 25.79
C SER A 566 5.86 -3.09 25.88
N LEU A 567 5.46 -2.26 24.92
CA LEU A 567 4.08 -1.78 24.76
C LEU A 567 3.59 -1.98 23.32
N GLY A 568 2.56 -2.80 23.19
CA GLY A 568 1.87 -3.09 21.93
C GLY A 568 1.33 -1.83 21.29
N GLY A 569 1.50 -1.71 19.97
CA GLY A 569 0.86 -0.63 19.22
C GLY A 569 -0.66 -0.69 19.36
N GLU A 570 -1.35 0.45 19.33
CA GLU A 570 -2.80 0.48 19.39
C GLU A 570 -3.42 0.12 18.03
N GLY A 571 -4.49 -0.69 18.05
CA GLY A 571 -5.37 -0.87 16.90
C GLY A 571 -6.27 0.36 16.74
N ALA A 572 -6.60 0.69 15.50
CA ALA A 572 -7.37 1.90 15.20
C ALA A 572 -8.84 1.63 14.91
N ALA A 573 -9.64 2.70 14.89
CA ALA A 573 -11.07 2.58 14.65
C ALA A 573 -11.41 2.22 13.19
N GLY A 574 -12.51 1.51 12.98
CA GLY A 574 -13.10 1.35 11.64
C GLY A 574 -13.70 2.66 11.11
N GLY A 575 -14.07 2.69 9.83
CA GLY A 575 -14.82 3.80 9.23
C GLY A 575 -16.34 3.66 9.40
N PHE A 576 -17.08 4.76 9.28
CA PHE A 576 -18.54 4.73 9.40
C PHE A 576 -19.18 4.15 8.12
N GLY A 577 -20.34 3.50 8.25
CA GLY A 577 -21.23 3.31 7.12
C GLY A 577 -21.94 4.63 6.81
N GLY A 578 -22.09 4.98 5.53
CA GLY A 578 -22.88 6.14 5.10
C GLY A 578 -24.38 5.86 5.09
N ASP A 579 -25.18 6.90 4.85
CA ASP A 579 -26.63 6.74 4.78
C ASP A 579 -27.02 6.00 3.51
N VAL A 580 -28.05 5.16 3.60
CA VAL A 580 -28.60 4.42 2.45
C VAL A 580 -30.07 4.78 2.28
N SER A 581 -30.38 5.41 1.15
CA SER A 581 -31.74 5.78 0.75
C SER A 581 -32.18 5.00 -0.49
N VAL A 582 -33.32 4.33 -0.41
CA VAL A 582 -33.95 3.68 -1.57
C VAL A 582 -35.39 4.16 -1.73
N GLU A 583 -35.69 4.76 -2.87
CA GLU A 583 -37.04 5.14 -3.27
C GLU A 583 -37.49 4.28 -4.46
N ASN A 584 -38.60 3.55 -4.32
CA ASN A 584 -39.19 2.76 -5.39
C ASN A 584 -40.64 3.14 -5.67
N ASP A 585 -40.86 3.76 -6.83
CA ASP A 585 -42.18 4.04 -7.40
C ASP A 585 -42.56 3.05 -8.52
N GLY A 586 -41.59 2.31 -9.06
CA GLY A 586 -41.74 1.36 -10.17
C GLY A 586 -42.07 -0.09 -9.77
N LEU A 587 -42.20 -0.96 -10.76
CA LEU A 587 -42.42 -2.41 -10.54
C LEU A 587 -41.08 -3.10 -10.24
N LEU A 588 -41.04 -3.92 -9.19
CA LEU A 588 -39.93 -4.83 -8.91
C LEU A 588 -40.43 -6.28 -8.95
N GLU A 589 -39.81 -7.11 -9.78
CA GLU A 589 -40.10 -8.54 -9.85
C GLU A 589 -38.81 -9.37 -9.74
N THR A 590 -38.75 -10.28 -8.78
CA THR A 590 -37.62 -11.18 -8.59
C THR A 590 -38.04 -12.64 -8.60
N SER A 591 -37.16 -13.50 -9.12
CA SER A 591 -37.34 -14.94 -9.07
C SER A 591 -36.02 -15.66 -8.79
N GLY A 592 -36.00 -16.54 -7.78
CA GLY A 592 -34.81 -17.23 -7.30
C GLY A 592 -34.79 -17.32 -5.78
N THR A 593 -34.04 -18.28 -5.26
CA THR A 593 -33.79 -18.43 -3.83
C THR A 593 -33.00 -17.22 -3.33
N ARG A 594 -33.43 -16.60 -2.22
CA ARG A 594 -32.84 -15.37 -1.66
C ARG A 594 -32.76 -14.21 -2.65
N ALA A 595 -33.71 -14.11 -3.58
CA ALA A 595 -33.79 -13.00 -4.54
C ALA A 595 -34.68 -11.88 -3.98
N TYR A 596 -34.09 -10.88 -3.31
CA TYR A 596 -34.83 -9.77 -2.68
C TYR A 596 -35.34 -8.72 -3.67
N GLY A 597 -36.50 -8.12 -3.39
CA GLY A 597 -36.96 -6.94 -4.12
C GLY A 597 -36.03 -5.76 -3.87
N ILE A 598 -35.93 -5.35 -2.61
CA ILE A 598 -34.99 -4.31 -2.15
C ILE A 598 -34.11 -4.91 -1.05
N PHE A 599 -32.80 -4.78 -1.19
CA PHE A 599 -31.85 -4.96 -0.11
C PHE A 599 -31.04 -3.67 0.07
N ALA A 600 -31.34 -2.94 1.14
CA ALA A 600 -30.67 -1.72 1.56
C ALA A 600 -29.88 -1.97 2.83
N GLN A 601 -28.59 -1.66 2.85
CA GLN A 601 -27.74 -1.97 3.98
C GLN A 601 -26.63 -0.94 4.20
N SER A 602 -26.58 -0.37 5.40
CA SER A 602 -25.41 0.38 5.87
C SER A 602 -24.65 -0.42 6.92
N VAL A 603 -23.33 -0.52 6.78
CA VAL A 603 -22.45 -1.27 7.67
C VAL A 603 -21.28 -0.40 8.12
N GLY A 604 -21.13 -0.27 9.43
CA GLY A 604 -19.93 0.30 10.03
C GLY A 604 -18.73 -0.65 9.94
N GLY A 605 -17.55 -0.09 9.75
CA GLY A 605 -16.27 -0.80 9.71
C GLY A 605 -15.87 -1.37 11.07
N GLY A 606 -15.15 -2.50 11.04
CA GLY A 606 -14.59 -3.12 12.24
C GLY A 606 -13.35 -2.37 12.76
N GLY A 607 -13.11 -2.46 14.07
CA GLY A 607 -11.89 -1.95 14.69
C GLY A 607 -10.67 -2.86 14.45
N GLY A 608 -9.48 -2.28 14.39
CA GLY A 608 -8.20 -2.98 14.24
C GLY A 608 -7.74 -3.66 15.53
N SER A 609 -6.82 -4.61 15.41
CA SER A 609 -6.28 -5.30 16.61
C SER A 609 -5.12 -4.52 17.22
N GLY A 610 -4.96 -4.56 18.53
CA GLY A 610 -3.75 -4.06 19.20
C GLY A 610 -2.58 -5.02 19.03
N GLY A 611 -1.37 -4.48 19.07
CA GLY A 611 -0.11 -5.20 18.95
C GLY A 611 0.23 -6.04 20.18
N ASP A 612 0.90 -7.16 19.96
CA ASP A 612 1.41 -8.00 21.04
C ASP A 612 2.71 -7.43 21.62
N ALA A 613 2.83 -7.49 22.95
CA ALA A 613 4.01 -7.09 23.69
C ALA A 613 4.79 -8.28 24.27
N ARG A 614 6.10 -8.31 24.08
CA ARG A 614 6.99 -9.35 24.62
C ARG A 614 8.17 -8.77 25.39
N SER A 615 8.46 -9.31 26.58
CA SER A 615 9.68 -8.97 27.32
C SER A 615 10.40 -10.17 27.92
N MET A 616 11.68 -9.97 28.25
CA MET A 616 12.57 -11.01 28.80
C MET A 616 13.32 -10.51 30.01
N ILE A 617 13.43 -11.32 31.07
CA ILE A 617 14.38 -11.03 32.15
C ILE A 617 15.72 -11.68 31.82
N LEU A 618 16.78 -10.87 31.84
CA LEU A 618 18.16 -11.34 31.89
C LEU A 618 18.69 -11.15 33.31
N SER A 619 18.60 -12.19 34.12
CA SER A 619 19.31 -12.29 35.39
C SER A 619 20.67 -12.92 35.10
N ILE A 620 21.76 -12.26 35.49
CA ILE A 620 23.11 -12.81 35.41
C ILE A 620 23.61 -13.02 36.83
N ASP A 621 23.73 -14.28 37.25
CA ASP A 621 24.44 -14.66 38.46
C ASP A 621 25.91 -14.99 38.15
N PRO A 622 26.85 -14.06 38.37
CA PRO A 622 28.27 -14.32 38.16
C PRO A 622 28.87 -15.30 39.18
N SER A 623 28.12 -15.77 40.18
CA SER A 623 28.60 -16.75 41.16
C SER A 623 29.01 -18.09 40.53
N ASN A 624 28.46 -18.42 39.35
CA ASN A 624 28.86 -19.60 38.56
C ASN A 624 30.19 -19.43 37.81
N TRP A 625 30.72 -18.21 37.67
CA TRP A 625 31.97 -17.92 36.94
C TRP A 625 33.16 -17.67 37.89
N VAL A 626 32.93 -17.73 39.22
CA VAL A 626 33.98 -17.60 40.24
C VAL A 626 34.18 -18.96 40.94
N PRO A 627 35.40 -19.53 40.95
CA PRO A 627 35.66 -20.80 41.63
C PRO A 627 35.35 -20.71 43.14
N ALA A 628 34.68 -21.74 43.66
CA ALA A 628 33.98 -21.83 44.95
C ALA A 628 34.78 -21.63 46.27
N GLU A 629 35.90 -20.90 46.25
CA GLU A 629 36.79 -20.70 47.39
C GLU A 629 36.84 -19.22 47.80
N GLY A 630 35.69 -18.69 48.26
CA GLY A 630 35.58 -17.35 48.84
C GLY A 630 34.21 -17.14 49.50
N PRO A 631 34.08 -16.23 50.50
CA PRO A 631 32.76 -15.90 51.06
C PRO A 631 31.83 -15.41 49.94
N PRO A 632 30.53 -15.71 49.98
CA PRO A 632 29.59 -15.29 48.92
C PRO A 632 29.60 -13.77 48.81
N ASP A 633 30.05 -13.26 47.67
CA ASP A 633 29.99 -11.84 47.33
C ASP A 633 28.63 -11.60 46.63
N PRO A 634 27.78 -10.69 47.12
CA PRO A 634 26.46 -10.44 46.54
C PRO A 634 26.63 -9.51 45.34
N THR A 635 27.00 -10.06 44.19
CA THR A 635 27.06 -9.31 42.92
C THR A 635 26.17 -9.93 41.84
N SER A 636 25.08 -10.60 42.23
CA SER A 636 23.98 -10.89 41.30
C SER A 636 23.51 -9.55 40.72
N PHE A 637 23.68 -9.38 39.41
CA PHE A 637 23.12 -8.25 38.67
C PHE A 637 21.75 -8.72 38.16
N SER A 638 20.72 -8.46 38.97
CA SER A 638 19.33 -8.60 38.53
C SER A 638 18.85 -7.22 38.07
N VAL A 639 18.30 -7.15 36.86
CA VAL A 639 17.63 -5.94 36.41
C VAL A 639 16.18 -6.01 36.85
N GLY A 640 15.85 -5.20 37.86
CA GLY A 640 14.55 -5.24 38.52
C GLY A 640 13.40 -4.69 37.67
N ALA A 641 12.28 -5.43 37.72
CA ALA A 641 10.94 -5.16 37.19
C ALA A 641 10.85 -4.95 35.67
N THR A 642 10.39 -5.98 34.96
CA THR A 642 10.00 -5.90 33.55
C THR A 642 8.50 -5.70 33.40
N MET A 643 8.11 -5.04 32.30
CA MET A 643 6.71 -4.77 31.97
C MET A 643 6.41 -5.11 30.52
N SER A 644 5.37 -5.90 30.28
CA SER A 644 4.81 -6.10 28.93
C SER A 644 3.33 -5.78 28.95
N LEU A 645 2.92 -4.81 28.15
CA LEU A 645 1.53 -4.41 28.01
C LEU A 645 1.11 -4.54 26.54
N GLY A 646 0.23 -5.49 26.23
CA GLY A 646 -0.34 -5.57 24.89
C GLY A 646 -1.17 -4.34 24.55
N GLY A 647 -1.19 -3.96 23.27
CA GLY A 647 -1.88 -2.77 22.78
C GLY A 647 -3.39 -2.91 22.83
N SER A 648 -4.13 -1.80 22.93
CA SER A 648 -5.60 -1.87 22.86
C SER A 648 -6.09 -2.13 21.44
N GLY A 649 -7.16 -2.91 21.30
CA GLY A 649 -7.91 -3.02 20.05
C GLY A 649 -8.69 -1.74 19.78
N GLY A 650 -8.81 -1.38 18.51
CA GLY A 650 -9.54 -0.20 18.07
C GLY A 650 -11.05 -0.37 18.19
N ALA A 651 -11.77 0.73 18.39
CA ALA A 651 -13.23 0.72 18.41
C ALA A 651 -13.80 0.42 17.01
N ALA A 652 -14.93 -0.27 16.94
CA ALA A 652 -15.69 -0.30 15.70
C ALA A 652 -16.40 1.03 15.44
N SER A 653 -16.90 1.18 14.23
CA SER A 653 -17.71 2.32 13.82
C SER A 653 -19.15 1.93 13.52
N HIS A 654 -20.00 2.94 13.39
CA HIS A 654 -21.46 2.81 13.35
C HIS A 654 -21.93 2.56 11.90
N GLY A 655 -23.06 1.86 11.76
CA GLY A 655 -23.83 1.93 10.51
C GLY A 655 -24.45 3.31 10.35
N GLY A 656 -24.81 3.68 9.13
CA GLY A 656 -25.59 4.88 8.82
C GLY A 656 -27.10 4.61 8.81
N THR A 657 -27.89 5.67 8.69
CA THR A 657 -29.35 5.57 8.64
C THR A 657 -29.76 4.84 7.36
N VAL A 658 -30.76 3.96 7.45
CA VAL A 658 -31.34 3.28 6.28
C VAL A 658 -32.79 3.70 6.11
N PHE A 659 -33.05 4.38 4.99
CA PHE A 659 -34.38 4.86 4.60
C PHE A 659 -34.86 4.11 3.35
N VAL A 660 -36.05 3.50 3.43
CA VAL A 660 -36.69 2.86 2.27
C VAL A 660 -38.12 3.37 2.11
N GLU A 661 -38.43 3.98 0.97
CA GLU A 661 -39.80 4.35 0.58
C GLU A 661 -40.24 3.53 -0.63
N ASN A 662 -41.30 2.74 -0.48
CA ASN A 662 -41.90 1.97 -1.56
C ASN A 662 -43.32 2.42 -1.85
N GLN A 663 -43.55 3.00 -3.03
CA GLN A 663 -44.88 3.27 -3.59
C GLN A 663 -45.26 2.26 -4.68
N GLY A 664 -44.27 1.61 -5.30
CA GLY A 664 -44.43 0.64 -6.39
C GLY A 664 -44.83 -0.77 -5.94
N GLY A 665 -45.15 -1.63 -6.90
CA GLY A 665 -45.46 -3.04 -6.64
C GLY A 665 -44.19 -3.89 -6.53
N ILE A 666 -44.08 -4.72 -5.49
CA ILE A 666 -42.98 -5.67 -5.31
C ILE A 666 -43.51 -7.09 -5.38
N MET A 667 -42.89 -7.93 -6.21
CA MET A 667 -43.18 -9.36 -6.30
C MET A 667 -41.92 -10.20 -6.24
N THR A 668 -41.80 -11.06 -5.23
CA THR A 668 -40.64 -11.98 -5.10
C THR A 668 -41.07 -13.44 -5.12
N ARG A 669 -40.32 -14.29 -5.84
CA ARG A 669 -40.59 -15.73 -5.93
C ARG A 669 -39.35 -16.57 -5.64
N GLY A 670 -39.33 -17.26 -4.51
CA GLY A 670 -38.29 -18.21 -4.15
C GLY A 670 -38.22 -18.42 -2.64
N ALA A 671 -37.51 -19.46 -2.20
CA ALA A 671 -37.28 -19.65 -0.76
C ALA A 671 -36.42 -18.50 -0.22
N ASP A 672 -36.75 -18.00 0.98
CA ASP A 672 -36.10 -16.87 1.64
C ASP A 672 -36.03 -15.59 0.78
N ALA A 673 -36.94 -15.40 -0.19
CA ALA A 673 -36.95 -14.24 -1.08
C ALA A 673 -37.82 -13.11 -0.51
N PHE A 674 -37.22 -12.23 0.30
CA PHE A 674 -37.91 -11.10 0.94
C PHE A 674 -38.30 -9.98 -0.02
N GLY A 675 -39.40 -9.27 0.27
CA GLY A 675 -39.79 -8.07 -0.46
C GLY A 675 -38.80 -6.93 -0.23
N ILE A 676 -38.70 -6.48 1.03
CA ILE A 676 -37.76 -5.45 1.49
C ILE A 676 -36.92 -6.01 2.63
N LEU A 677 -35.60 -5.93 2.51
CA LEU A 677 -34.63 -6.10 3.57
C LEU A 677 -33.89 -4.77 3.78
N ALA A 678 -34.07 -4.15 4.94
CA ALA A 678 -33.42 -2.89 5.31
C ALA A 678 -32.62 -3.08 6.61
N GLN A 679 -31.31 -2.78 6.58
CA GLN A 679 -30.43 -3.05 7.72
C GLN A 679 -29.40 -1.96 7.96
N SER A 680 -29.41 -1.37 9.16
CA SER A 680 -28.25 -0.63 9.67
C SER A 680 -27.50 -1.51 10.65
N VAL A 681 -26.20 -1.71 10.43
CA VAL A 681 -25.37 -2.62 11.20
C VAL A 681 -24.11 -1.91 11.69
N GLY A 682 -23.92 -1.87 13.00
CA GLY A 682 -22.68 -1.42 13.61
C GLY A 682 -21.53 -2.43 13.43
N GLY A 683 -20.31 -1.92 13.33
CA GLY A 683 -19.10 -2.72 13.18
C GLY A 683 -18.72 -3.50 14.45
N GLY A 684 -17.87 -4.51 14.30
CA GLY A 684 -17.29 -5.26 15.43
C GLY A 684 -16.04 -4.59 16.01
N GLY A 685 -15.91 -4.59 17.34
CA GLY A 685 -14.75 -4.03 18.04
C GLY A 685 -13.47 -4.85 17.84
N GLY A 686 -12.32 -4.18 17.90
CA GLY A 686 -11.00 -4.78 17.71
C GLY A 686 -10.52 -5.63 18.88
N VAL A 687 -9.59 -6.53 18.63
CA VAL A 687 -8.99 -7.40 19.66
C VAL A 687 -7.83 -6.68 20.34
N GLY A 688 -7.75 -6.70 21.67
CA GLY A 688 -6.57 -6.24 22.39
C GLY A 688 -5.39 -7.19 22.22
N GLY A 689 -4.19 -6.64 22.03
CA GLY A 689 -2.96 -7.40 21.93
C GLY A 689 -2.57 -8.06 23.26
N SER A 690 -1.81 -9.12 23.20
CA SER A 690 -1.40 -9.88 24.39
C SER A 690 -0.06 -9.42 24.92
N GLY A 691 0.11 -9.46 26.24
CA GLY A 691 1.42 -9.36 26.88
C GLY A 691 1.95 -10.76 27.17
N TYR A 692 3.20 -11.02 26.79
CA TYR A 692 3.91 -12.27 27.06
C TYR A 692 5.21 -12.02 27.84
N HIS A 693 5.44 -12.84 28.86
CA HIS A 693 6.69 -12.90 29.61
C HIS A 693 7.19 -14.35 29.72
N GLY A 694 8.49 -14.55 29.47
CA GLY A 694 9.21 -15.81 29.61
C GLY A 694 9.28 -16.62 28.31
N LEU A 695 10.48 -16.84 27.78
CA LEU A 695 10.74 -17.83 26.74
C LEU A 695 11.47 -19.02 27.38
N ASP A 696 10.88 -20.20 27.26
CA ASP A 696 11.58 -21.45 27.53
C ASP A 696 12.63 -21.65 26.43
N LEU A 697 13.86 -22.09 26.77
CA LEU A 697 14.99 -22.15 25.82
C LEU A 697 14.73 -23.07 24.60
N GLU A 698 13.69 -23.90 24.65
CA GLU A 698 13.22 -24.73 23.53
C GLU A 698 12.72 -23.89 22.33
N ASP A 699 12.22 -22.67 22.56
CA ASP A 699 11.63 -21.79 21.52
C ASP A 699 12.69 -21.10 20.65
N PHE A 700 13.96 -21.09 21.09
CA PHE A 700 15.12 -20.64 20.30
C PHE A 700 15.72 -21.76 19.43
N GLY A 701 15.05 -22.91 19.33
CA GLY A 701 15.52 -24.02 18.49
C GLY A 701 16.81 -24.65 18.99
N VAL A 702 17.16 -24.49 20.28
CA VAL A 702 18.32 -25.13 20.90
C VAL A 702 18.14 -26.64 20.81
N PRO A 703 18.98 -27.37 20.04
CA PRO A 703 18.84 -28.82 19.91
C PRO A 703 18.97 -29.50 21.29
N GLU A 704 18.19 -30.56 21.55
CA GLU A 704 18.20 -31.34 22.81
C GLU A 704 19.62 -31.73 23.28
N GLU A 705 20.58 -31.84 22.35
CA GLU A 705 22.00 -32.12 22.62
C GLU A 705 22.73 -31.01 23.41
N TYR A 706 22.24 -29.76 23.34
CA TYR A 706 22.76 -28.60 24.06
C TYR A 706 21.98 -28.25 25.33
N ALA A 707 20.87 -28.95 25.62
CA ALA A 707 20.08 -28.76 26.84
C ALA A 707 20.91 -28.98 28.13
N GLN A 708 21.98 -29.80 28.07
CA GLN A 708 22.92 -30.01 29.17
C GLN A 708 23.76 -28.77 29.54
N TYR A 709 23.80 -27.76 28.68
CA TYR A 709 24.46 -26.48 28.95
C TYR A 709 23.48 -25.44 29.54
N GLN A 710 22.18 -25.76 29.70
CA GLN A 710 21.21 -24.88 30.38
C GLN A 710 21.67 -24.50 31.79
N ASP A 711 22.21 -25.46 32.55
CA ASP A 711 22.75 -25.23 33.90
C ASP A 711 24.03 -24.35 33.92
N LEU A 712 24.63 -24.08 32.75
CA LEU A 712 25.85 -23.26 32.59
C LEU A 712 25.55 -21.84 32.11
N LEU A 713 24.33 -21.55 31.67
CA LEU A 713 23.87 -20.19 31.42
C LEU A 713 23.62 -19.53 32.78
N PRO A 714 24.13 -18.32 33.04
CA PRO A 714 23.97 -17.64 34.33
C PRO A 714 22.55 -17.09 34.56
N VAL A 715 21.52 -17.68 33.94
CA VAL A 715 20.12 -17.29 34.05
C VAL A 715 19.50 -18.08 35.20
N GLN A 716 19.40 -17.46 36.37
CA GLN A 716 18.61 -18.01 37.48
C GLN A 716 17.22 -17.36 37.51
N ASP A 717 16.21 -18.20 37.74
CA ASP A 717 14.83 -17.83 38.04
C ASP A 717 14.82 -17.25 39.46
N ASP A 718 15.03 -15.93 39.59
CA ASP A 718 15.12 -15.26 40.89
C ASP A 718 14.09 -14.12 40.98
N SER A 719 13.64 -13.89 42.22
CA SER A 719 12.41 -13.21 42.64
C SER A 719 12.22 -11.74 42.23
N ASP A 720 12.13 -11.45 40.95
CA ASP A 720 11.76 -10.12 40.43
C ASP A 720 10.24 -10.00 40.20
N LEU A 721 9.73 -8.76 40.19
CA LEU A 721 8.31 -8.47 40.00
C LEU A 721 8.01 -8.28 38.52
N ASP A 722 7.39 -9.27 37.89
CA ASP A 722 6.95 -9.18 36.50
C ASP A 722 5.53 -8.66 36.44
N ILE A 723 5.29 -7.66 35.61
CA ILE A 723 3.95 -7.13 35.38
C ILE A 723 3.62 -7.29 33.91
N THR A 724 2.80 -8.28 33.60
CA THR A 724 2.31 -8.52 32.24
C THR A 724 0.81 -8.23 32.16
N LEU A 725 0.42 -7.36 31.24
CA LEU A 725 -0.96 -6.99 30.99
C LEU A 725 -1.36 -7.28 29.54
N GLY A 726 -2.50 -7.93 29.36
CA GLY A 726 -3.17 -7.94 28.07
C GLY A 726 -3.84 -6.60 27.79
N GLY A 727 -3.84 -6.21 26.52
CA GLY A 727 -4.53 -5.03 26.03
C GLY A 727 -6.05 -5.16 26.09
N THR A 728 -6.75 -4.04 26.10
CA THR A 728 -8.22 -4.05 26.11
C THR A 728 -8.78 -4.26 24.71
N GLY A 729 -9.90 -4.97 24.58
CA GLY A 729 -10.67 -5.02 23.34
C GLY A 729 -11.40 -3.71 23.07
N GLY A 730 -11.58 -3.36 21.81
CA GLY A 730 -12.32 -2.16 21.39
C GLY A 730 -13.84 -2.31 21.51
N GLY A 731 -14.57 -1.21 21.66
CA GLY A 731 -16.04 -1.24 21.67
C GLY A 731 -16.64 -1.62 20.31
N GLY A 732 -17.81 -2.24 20.31
CA GLY A 732 -18.64 -2.42 19.11
C GLY A 732 -19.31 -1.12 18.71
N GLY A 733 -19.62 -0.98 17.41
CA GLY A 733 -20.34 0.18 16.88
C GLY A 733 -21.85 -0.01 16.95
N ASP A 734 -22.61 1.08 16.95
CA ASP A 734 -24.07 1.02 16.95
C ASP A 734 -24.63 0.84 15.52
N GLY A 735 -25.80 0.21 15.43
CA GLY A 735 -26.66 0.38 14.26
C GLY A 735 -27.45 1.68 14.39
N ASP A 736 -27.70 2.37 13.29
CA ASP A 736 -28.49 3.60 13.26
C ASP A 736 -29.97 3.33 12.91
N ASP A 737 -30.76 4.38 12.79
CA ASP A 737 -32.19 4.30 12.50
C ASP A 737 -32.49 3.57 11.18
N VAL A 738 -33.54 2.75 11.19
CA VAL A 738 -34.08 2.09 10.00
C VAL A 738 -35.56 2.44 9.85
N ASP A 739 -35.85 3.21 8.80
CA ASP A 739 -37.19 3.69 8.48
C ASP A 739 -37.66 3.10 7.16
N VAL A 740 -38.73 2.31 7.20
CA VAL A 740 -39.38 1.73 6.01
C VAL A 740 -40.81 2.25 5.89
N THR A 741 -41.10 2.97 4.81
CA THR A 741 -42.45 3.39 4.45
C THR A 741 -42.92 2.60 3.22
N ASN A 742 -44.03 1.86 3.34
CA ASN A 742 -44.59 1.12 2.22
C ASN A 742 -46.04 1.55 1.94
N ASN A 743 -46.26 2.17 0.78
CA ASN A 743 -47.56 2.52 0.23
C ASN A 743 -48.01 1.59 -0.93
N GLY A 744 -47.12 0.69 -1.40
CA GLY A 744 -47.37 -0.24 -2.51
C GLY A 744 -47.73 -1.69 -2.09
N ASP A 745 -48.13 -2.52 -3.06
CA ASP A 745 -48.42 -3.94 -2.84
C ASP A 745 -47.12 -4.77 -2.82
N ILE A 746 -46.89 -5.54 -1.74
CA ILE A 746 -45.76 -6.50 -1.65
C ILE A 746 -46.32 -7.93 -1.63
N ASN A 747 -45.93 -8.74 -2.62
CA ASN A 747 -46.31 -10.15 -2.73
C ASN A 747 -45.06 -11.04 -2.71
N THR A 748 -44.87 -11.81 -1.64
CA THR A 748 -43.76 -12.76 -1.51
C THR A 748 -44.25 -14.20 -1.62
N PHE A 749 -43.53 -15.02 -2.39
CA PHE A 749 -43.86 -16.43 -2.60
C PHE A 749 -42.65 -17.30 -2.28
N GLY A 750 -42.85 -18.35 -1.48
CA GLY A 750 -41.81 -19.32 -1.15
C GLY A 750 -41.74 -19.60 0.35
N ASP A 751 -41.01 -20.65 0.73
CA ASP A 751 -40.78 -20.95 2.14
C ASP A 751 -39.87 -19.89 2.75
N GLY A 752 -40.15 -19.45 3.99
CA GLY A 752 -39.36 -18.41 4.68
C GLY A 752 -39.48 -16.97 4.15
N ALA A 753 -40.18 -16.72 3.03
CA ALA A 753 -40.20 -15.41 2.38
C ALA A 753 -41.04 -14.35 3.14
N LEU A 754 -40.37 -13.34 3.73
CA LEU A 754 -40.98 -12.20 4.44
C LEU A 754 -41.28 -11.01 3.52
N ALA A 755 -42.38 -10.29 3.76
CA ALA A 755 -42.67 -9.07 3.00
C ALA A 755 -41.67 -7.95 3.31
N ILE A 756 -41.49 -7.60 4.59
CA ILE A 756 -40.55 -6.58 5.05
C ILE A 756 -39.79 -7.13 6.25
N LEU A 757 -38.46 -7.03 6.22
CA LEU A 757 -37.57 -7.22 7.35
C LEU A 757 -36.71 -5.96 7.51
N ALA A 758 -36.96 -5.20 8.58
CA ALA A 758 -36.19 -4.00 8.94
C ALA A 758 -35.45 -4.28 10.25
N GLN A 759 -34.15 -3.97 10.32
CA GLN A 759 -33.32 -4.24 11.50
C GLN A 759 -32.25 -3.18 11.70
N SER A 760 -32.21 -2.59 12.89
CA SER A 760 -31.03 -1.91 13.39
C SER A 760 -30.29 -2.83 14.35
N ILE A 761 -29.00 -3.07 14.09
CA ILE A 761 -28.19 -4.08 14.77
C ILE A 761 -26.91 -3.43 15.27
N GLY A 762 -26.73 -3.36 16.58
CA GLY A 762 -25.45 -3.04 17.18
C GLY A 762 -24.42 -4.15 16.97
N GLY A 763 -23.16 -3.75 16.80
CA GLY A 763 -22.03 -4.65 16.61
C GLY A 763 -21.52 -5.29 17.89
N GLY A 764 -20.74 -6.36 17.74
CA GLY A 764 -20.09 -7.03 18.86
C GLY A 764 -18.92 -6.23 19.44
N GLY A 765 -18.68 -6.35 20.75
CA GLY A 765 -17.47 -5.80 21.37
C GLY A 765 -16.23 -6.65 21.06
N GLY A 766 -15.05 -6.05 21.27
CA GLY A 766 -13.75 -6.65 21.05
C GLY A 766 -13.32 -7.63 22.15
N LEU A 767 -12.44 -8.56 21.79
CA LEU A 767 -11.82 -9.49 22.74
C LEU A 767 -10.65 -8.81 23.45
N ALA A 768 -10.44 -9.15 24.71
CA ALA A 768 -9.27 -8.68 25.44
C ALA A 768 -8.04 -9.53 25.14
N GLY A 769 -6.86 -8.91 25.26
CA GLY A 769 -5.58 -9.59 25.23
C GLY A 769 -5.32 -10.40 26.49
N VAL A 770 -4.42 -11.36 26.37
CA VAL A 770 -3.97 -12.20 27.49
C VAL A 770 -2.72 -11.58 28.11
N GLY A 771 -2.61 -11.61 29.45
CA GLY A 771 -1.34 -11.39 30.13
C GLY A 771 -0.81 -12.73 30.63
N ALA A 772 0.17 -13.31 29.93
CA ALA A 772 0.72 -14.63 30.25
C ALA A 772 2.15 -14.51 30.81
N THR A 773 2.41 -15.17 31.94
CA THR A 773 3.71 -15.15 32.63
C THR A 773 4.26 -16.56 32.87
N GLY A 774 5.57 -16.73 32.71
CA GLY A 774 6.26 -18.02 32.86
C GLY A 774 7.11 -18.23 34.13
N GLY A 775 7.45 -17.17 34.90
CA GLY A 775 8.42 -17.22 36.01
C GLY A 775 7.86 -17.02 37.44
N ASP A 776 8.67 -17.34 38.45
CA ASP A 776 8.38 -17.17 39.88
C ASP A 776 8.44 -15.68 40.29
N GLY A 777 7.38 -15.14 40.91
CA GLY A 777 7.29 -13.71 41.27
C GLY A 777 6.44 -12.84 40.33
N SER A 778 5.87 -13.46 39.29
CA SER A 778 5.12 -12.77 38.23
C SER A 778 3.64 -12.47 38.52
N VAL A 779 3.14 -11.39 37.92
CA VAL A 779 1.73 -10.98 37.91
C VAL A 779 1.27 -10.80 36.47
N GLY A 780 0.57 -11.81 35.93
CA GLY A 780 -0.15 -11.73 34.67
C GLY A 780 -1.61 -11.30 34.88
N LEU A 781 -2.05 -10.25 34.20
CA LEU A 781 -3.44 -9.78 34.17
C LEU A 781 -3.92 -9.72 32.71
N GLY A 782 -5.04 -10.36 32.39
CA GLY A 782 -5.68 -10.16 31.09
C GLY A 782 -6.26 -8.75 30.95
N GLY A 783 -6.58 -8.36 29.72
CA GLY A 783 -7.30 -7.13 29.44
C GLY A 783 -8.80 -7.22 29.76
N ASN A 784 -9.50 -6.09 29.58
CA ASN A 784 -10.96 -6.06 29.53
C ASN A 784 -11.44 -6.18 28.07
N GLY A 785 -12.50 -6.96 27.84
CA GLY A 785 -13.18 -6.94 26.54
C GLY A 785 -13.94 -5.63 26.30
N GLY A 786 -14.31 -5.39 25.05
CA GLY A 786 -15.12 -4.23 24.67
C GLY A 786 -16.61 -4.43 24.97
N LEU A 787 -17.32 -3.31 25.16
CA LEU A 787 -18.78 -3.29 25.17
C LEU A 787 -19.32 -3.56 23.76
N GLY A 788 -20.49 -4.19 23.63
CA GLY A 788 -21.20 -4.24 22.35
C GLY A 788 -21.91 -2.91 22.06
N GLY A 789 -22.30 -2.72 20.80
CA GLY A 789 -23.11 -1.59 20.36
C GLY A 789 -24.61 -1.83 20.55
N ASP A 790 -25.36 -0.74 20.52
CA ASP A 790 -26.81 -0.71 20.55
C ASP A 790 -27.38 -0.69 19.12
N GLY A 791 -28.65 -1.08 18.99
CA GLY A 791 -29.43 -0.83 17.77
C GLY A 791 -30.18 0.50 17.90
N GLY A 792 -30.32 1.20 16.78
CA GLY A 792 -31.17 2.37 16.59
C GLY A 792 -32.66 2.04 16.57
N SER A 793 -33.47 3.05 16.29
CA SER A 793 -34.91 2.89 16.18
C SER A 793 -35.29 2.24 14.85
N VAL A 794 -36.37 1.46 14.87
CA VAL A 794 -36.89 0.79 13.67
C VAL A 794 -38.35 1.17 13.51
N ALA A 795 -38.67 1.91 12.45
CA ALA A 795 -40.04 2.27 12.09
C ALA A 795 -40.46 1.59 10.79
N VAL A 796 -41.68 1.06 10.79
CA VAL A 796 -42.31 0.50 9.58
C VAL A 796 -43.72 1.05 9.48
N ASP A 797 -43.93 1.93 8.50
CA ASP A 797 -45.22 2.57 8.20
C ASP A 797 -45.86 1.91 6.97
N LEU A 798 -47.11 1.46 7.11
CA LEU A 798 -47.86 0.63 6.14
C LEU A 798 -49.22 1.23 5.74
#